data_AF-A0A9P5UJJ9-F1
#
_entry.id   AF-A0A9P5UJJ9-F1
#
_cell.length_a   1.000
_cell.length_b   1.000
_cell.length_c   1.000
_cell.angle_alpha   90.00
_cell.angle_beta   90.00
_cell.angle_gamma   90.00
#
_symmetry.space_group_name_H-M   'P 1'
#
loop_
_entity.id
_entity.type
_entity.pdbx_description
1 polymer ?
#
loop_
_entity_poly.entity_id
_entity_poly.type
_entity_poly.pdbx_seq_one_letter_code
_entity_poly.pdbx_strand_id
1 'polypeptide(L)'
;MDPQFQLASWDRLRQKDPELLIKEIQNDILSSSFTADPPFGKKKAIYTDFFASSRPLGKFESIIRESVLPFYANTHTTTTSTSRTTTTSVKLARETIRRCTNAISTPDHELQSEIIFSGDGSTSAINKVRNVFRLGDEAYWIRKALAESRASQSCRDSAHTSTSCTAVCCLTNSDSIPSPSSSPFPRLDPQNRPVVFLSIQEHHSNLLPWRESCADVIVIPEIKSHQLDLKALEDQLIRHQNRPLKLGTFSAGSNLTGVLNDTIKIAKLLHKYDAFAFFDYAGVGPYTAIDMNPVDPESASENGKNLAYKDGVFISTHKFLGGPGASGILIARREIFGWAEKHSGTDRNEYIPATPGGGTVDMVIQGRHKYTNNILAREEAGTPNILATIRTGLVFQLQDIIGPEWVLKKEYALAKKVLKRLTAPSMEKLVQVLGASDLDRVAVFSLTIAVPKLLSQDRKRPLQIHYALLSTLMNDFFGIEMRGGCMCAGPYASQLLKFDTEMEAEFWRLLSGEDEDNSKGKSSIDKEVCGEARAGDCGKCSEYSSSNIHQRNLSSKSLKPGFVRFSFSYFTKDKDVEFVVQSLEWMAKYGYLLIPLYKLDAKTGEWSVREAVRKAVLAEIPSRRILDSRRGNCIPMAIDCINGLQRLFQEQANLTKRQTSSQATQSSELSHEGPTDDIQSNREFIPLVRQAKDSWVKLSGAFTQFATPQVPPERQAYSDASTTVYSGSVQAEADEGDYIHTTFIRDSSNNNGSLSGSATESTSSLGTINDTAGPTKRFNLLPTIHKNAKNHRIQADALEELSMDLLHAENDAVEINDLAKKLKWFASPLDVALVYVKEFTKPSNPSPFP
;
A
#
# COMPACT_ATOMS: atom_id res chain seq x y z
N MET A 1 24.04 21.36 -13.92
CA MET A 1 22.78 22.12 -13.81
C MET A 1 22.66 22.66 -12.40
N ASP A 2 22.02 23.81 -12.21
CA ASP A 2 21.56 24.25 -10.89
C ASP A 2 20.04 24.03 -10.79
N PRO A 3 19.54 23.23 -9.81
CA PRO A 3 18.12 23.07 -9.52
C PRO A 3 17.39 24.39 -9.31
N GLN A 4 18.03 25.42 -8.72
CA GLN A 4 17.41 26.72 -8.45
C GLN A 4 16.73 27.29 -9.71
N PHE A 5 17.39 27.21 -10.88
CA PHE A 5 16.81 27.67 -12.15
C PHE A 5 15.73 26.73 -12.73
N GLN A 6 15.74 25.44 -12.39
CA GLN A 6 14.81 24.44 -12.97
C GLN A 6 13.35 24.67 -12.56
N LEU A 7 13.12 25.04 -11.29
CA LEU A 7 11.80 25.33 -10.72
C LEU A 7 11.54 26.83 -10.46
N ALA A 8 12.44 27.73 -10.89
CA ALA A 8 12.30 29.18 -10.69
C ALA A 8 11.00 29.79 -11.25
N SER A 9 10.37 29.15 -12.25
CA SER A 9 9.04 29.55 -12.74
C SER A 9 7.93 29.30 -11.72
N TRP A 10 8.03 28.22 -10.95
CA TRP A 10 7.06 27.83 -9.93
C TRP A 10 7.27 28.58 -8.61
N ASP A 11 8.52 28.85 -8.25
CA ASP A 11 8.88 29.77 -7.18
C ASP A 11 8.28 31.17 -7.40
N ARG A 12 8.48 31.78 -8.57
CA ARG A 12 7.85 33.07 -8.92
C ARG A 12 6.32 33.04 -8.90
N LEU A 13 5.67 31.92 -9.25
CA LEU A 13 4.22 31.76 -9.09
C LEU A 13 3.82 31.75 -7.62
N ARG A 14 4.56 31.01 -6.78
CA ARG A 14 4.31 30.83 -5.34
C ARG A 14 4.62 32.06 -4.47
N GLN A 15 5.52 32.92 -4.92
CA GLN A 15 5.75 34.25 -4.37
C GLN A 15 4.60 35.22 -4.71
N LYS A 16 3.94 35.04 -5.86
CA LYS A 16 2.79 35.84 -6.28
C LYS A 16 1.49 35.40 -5.60
N ASP A 17 1.20 34.09 -5.61
CA ASP A 17 0.03 33.47 -4.98
C ASP A 17 0.25 31.95 -4.84
N PRO A 18 0.20 31.36 -3.61
CA PRO A 18 0.25 29.92 -3.42
C PRO A 18 -0.78 29.13 -4.25
N GLU A 19 -2.01 29.63 -4.37
CA GLU A 19 -3.08 28.92 -5.08
C GLU A 19 -2.83 28.87 -6.60
N LEU A 20 -2.09 29.83 -7.16
CA LEU A 20 -1.65 29.78 -8.57
C LEU A 20 -0.63 28.66 -8.80
N LEU A 21 0.33 28.45 -7.89
CA LEU A 21 1.24 27.30 -7.99
C LEU A 21 0.46 25.98 -7.84
N ILE A 22 -0.45 25.88 -6.87
CA ILE A 22 -1.26 24.67 -6.70
C ILE A 22 -2.11 24.38 -7.93
N LYS A 23 -2.69 25.41 -8.57
CA LYS A 23 -3.44 25.26 -9.83
C LYS A 23 -2.55 24.78 -10.98
N GLU A 24 -1.29 25.19 -11.06
CA GLU A 24 -0.34 24.72 -12.07
C GLU A 24 0.07 23.26 -11.84
N ILE A 25 0.47 22.92 -10.60
CA ILE A 25 0.74 21.54 -10.14
C ILE A 25 -0.44 20.61 -10.46
N GLN A 26 -1.67 21.07 -10.21
CA GLN A 26 -2.92 20.37 -10.48
C GLN A 26 -3.20 20.09 -11.96
N ASN A 27 -2.41 20.66 -12.88
CA ASN A 27 -2.46 20.40 -14.32
C ASN A 27 -1.22 19.63 -14.79
N ASP A 28 -0.05 19.86 -14.18
CA ASP A 28 1.23 19.20 -14.50
C ASP A 28 1.33 17.74 -13.99
N ILE A 29 0.50 17.34 -13.03
CA ILE A 29 0.36 15.92 -12.64
C ILE A 29 -0.06 15.09 -13.87
N LEU A 30 0.83 14.21 -14.35
CA LEU A 30 0.67 13.47 -15.61
C LEU A 30 -0.56 12.55 -15.65
N SER A 31 -1.01 12.07 -14.49
CA SER A 31 -2.20 11.23 -14.35
C SER A 31 -3.50 12.03 -14.18
N SER A 32 -3.46 13.37 -14.22
CA SER A 32 -4.62 14.23 -13.97
C SER A 32 -5.72 14.12 -15.02
N SER A 33 -5.42 13.55 -16.21
CA SER A 33 -6.36 13.24 -17.30
C SER A 33 -6.79 11.77 -17.35
N PHE A 34 -6.22 10.89 -16.50
CA PHE A 34 -6.45 9.45 -16.57
C PHE A 34 -7.94 9.09 -16.39
N THR A 35 -8.40 8.19 -17.26
CA THR A 35 -9.77 7.67 -17.29
C THR A 35 -9.67 6.17 -17.19
N ALA A 36 -10.10 5.61 -16.06
CA ALA A 36 -10.21 4.18 -15.88
C ALA A 36 -11.40 3.64 -16.69
N ASP A 37 -11.34 2.37 -17.07
CA ASP A 37 -12.43 1.64 -17.73
C ASP A 37 -12.91 0.47 -16.85
N PRO A 38 -13.46 0.75 -15.64
CA PRO A 38 -13.95 -0.28 -14.74
C PRO A 38 -15.19 -0.99 -15.30
N PRO A 39 -15.65 -2.10 -14.67
CA PRO A 39 -16.67 -2.98 -15.24
C PRO A 39 -17.98 -2.27 -15.63
N PHE A 40 -18.36 -1.21 -14.92
CA PHE A 40 -19.49 -0.33 -15.21
C PHE A 40 -19.10 0.92 -16.03
N GLY A 41 -18.22 0.80 -17.03
CA GLY A 41 -17.90 1.87 -17.99
C GLY A 41 -16.96 2.98 -17.48
N LYS A 42 -16.55 3.83 -18.42
CA LYS A 42 -15.42 4.77 -18.29
C LYS A 42 -15.66 5.88 -17.28
N LYS A 43 -14.71 6.07 -16.37
CA LYS A 43 -14.75 7.07 -15.29
C LYS A 43 -13.43 7.82 -15.23
N LYS A 44 -13.47 9.13 -15.07
CA LYS A 44 -12.27 9.87 -14.68
C LYS A 44 -11.78 9.33 -13.34
N ALA A 45 -10.53 8.89 -13.30
CA ALA A 45 -9.91 8.41 -12.08
C ALA A 45 -9.73 9.54 -11.05
N ILE A 46 -9.95 9.21 -9.79
CA ILE A 46 -9.69 10.07 -8.63
C ILE A 46 -8.78 9.29 -7.69
N TYR A 47 -7.49 9.59 -7.72
CA TYR A 47 -6.52 8.93 -6.87
C TYR A 47 -6.62 9.40 -5.42
N THR A 48 -6.65 8.45 -4.48
CA THR A 48 -6.68 8.75 -3.05
C THR A 48 -5.70 7.92 -2.22
N ASP A 49 -4.67 7.31 -2.82
CA ASP A 49 -3.65 6.52 -2.09
C ASP A 49 -2.26 7.21 -2.05
N PHE A 50 -2.25 8.55 -2.00
CA PHE A 50 -1.03 9.38 -1.93
C PHE A 50 -0.07 8.96 -0.79
N PHE A 51 -0.63 8.44 0.31
CA PHE A 51 0.13 7.90 1.45
C PHE A 51 0.91 6.60 1.17
N ALA A 52 0.70 5.95 0.01
CA ALA A 52 1.53 4.85 -0.48
C ALA A 52 2.59 5.32 -1.48
N SER A 53 2.21 6.16 -2.43
CA SER A 53 3.09 6.84 -3.40
C SER A 53 2.38 8.08 -3.90
N SER A 54 3.12 9.15 -4.23
CA SER A 54 2.51 10.27 -4.95
C SER A 54 2.46 10.01 -6.45
N ARG A 55 2.05 11.03 -7.22
CA ARG A 55 2.02 11.00 -8.69
C ARG A 55 3.20 11.80 -9.30
N PRO A 56 3.68 11.41 -10.49
CA PRO A 56 4.75 12.12 -11.19
C PRO A 56 4.26 13.44 -11.81
N LEU A 57 5.21 14.34 -12.05
CA LEU A 57 5.02 15.69 -12.58
C LEU A 57 5.67 15.82 -13.96
N GLY A 58 4.93 16.35 -14.95
CA GLY A 58 5.43 16.57 -16.30
C GLY A 58 6.67 17.46 -16.34
N LYS A 59 6.70 18.49 -15.49
CA LYS A 59 7.85 19.38 -15.30
C LYS A 59 9.11 18.63 -14.87
N PHE A 60 9.00 17.64 -13.99
CA PHE A 60 10.15 16.84 -13.52
C PHE A 60 10.68 15.92 -14.64
N GLU A 61 9.78 15.27 -15.37
CA GLU A 61 10.17 14.39 -16.48
C GLU A 61 10.80 15.18 -17.64
N SER A 62 10.32 16.40 -17.93
CA SER A 62 10.99 17.33 -18.84
C SER A 62 12.40 17.71 -18.37
N ILE A 63 12.59 18.09 -17.10
CA ILE A 63 13.92 18.41 -16.55
C ILE A 63 14.88 17.22 -16.70
N ILE A 64 14.42 16.00 -16.37
CA ILE A 64 15.24 14.78 -16.50
C ILE A 64 15.58 14.51 -17.97
N ARG A 65 14.59 14.58 -18.88
CA ARG A 65 14.76 14.33 -20.31
C ARG A 65 15.67 15.34 -21.01
N GLU A 66 15.46 16.63 -20.75
CA GLU A 66 16.07 17.73 -21.52
C GLU A 66 17.37 18.23 -20.91
N SER A 67 17.53 18.13 -19.58
CA SER A 67 18.71 18.62 -18.88
C SER A 67 19.61 17.53 -18.32
N VAL A 68 19.08 16.39 -17.83
CA VAL A 68 19.89 15.37 -17.15
C VAL A 68 20.43 14.31 -18.11
N LEU A 69 19.55 13.64 -18.88
CA LEU A 69 19.95 12.53 -19.75
C LEU A 69 21.02 12.89 -20.81
N PRO A 70 21.00 14.07 -21.46
CA PRO A 70 22.00 14.41 -22.49
C PRO A 70 23.44 14.53 -21.98
N PHE A 71 23.65 14.68 -20.67
CA PHE A 71 24.97 14.80 -20.04
C PHE A 71 25.28 13.68 -19.04
N TYR A 72 24.47 12.62 -19.03
CA TYR A 72 24.57 11.51 -18.09
C TYR A 72 25.91 10.77 -18.22
N ALA A 73 26.61 10.60 -17.10
CA ALA A 73 27.78 9.73 -16.98
C ALA A 73 27.97 9.29 -15.53
N ASN A 74 28.76 8.22 -15.34
CA ASN A 74 29.07 7.69 -14.01
C ASN A 74 29.84 8.72 -13.15
N THR A 75 29.53 8.76 -11.85
CA THR A 75 30.01 9.78 -10.89
C THR A 75 31.26 9.39 -10.10
N HIS A 76 31.82 8.19 -10.33
CA HIS A 76 33.06 7.74 -9.67
C HIS A 76 34.31 8.56 -10.05
N THR A 77 34.27 9.34 -11.15
CA THR A 77 35.34 10.28 -11.53
C THR A 77 34.72 11.58 -12.05
N THR A 78 35.51 12.66 -12.14
CA THR A 78 35.05 13.99 -12.63
C THR A 78 35.94 14.56 -13.73
N THR A 79 36.67 13.68 -14.42
CA THR A 79 37.70 14.02 -15.42
C THR A 79 37.06 14.63 -16.68
N THR A 80 35.95 14.07 -17.15
CA THR A 80 35.22 14.51 -18.35
C THR A 80 34.09 15.50 -18.04
N SER A 81 33.61 16.22 -19.05
CA SER A 81 32.54 17.21 -18.92
C SER A 81 31.21 16.61 -18.42
N THR A 82 30.80 15.45 -18.95
CA THR A 82 29.57 14.74 -18.57
C THR A 82 29.62 14.18 -17.15
N SER A 83 30.73 13.51 -16.79
CA SER A 83 30.93 12.96 -15.43
C SER A 83 30.99 14.05 -14.37
N ARG A 84 31.67 15.17 -14.66
CA ARG A 84 31.67 16.37 -13.82
C ARG A 84 30.27 16.97 -13.69
N THR A 85 29.53 17.13 -14.79
CA THR A 85 28.17 17.71 -14.79
C THR A 85 27.19 16.88 -13.99
N THR A 86 27.24 15.55 -14.14
CA THR A 86 26.40 14.61 -13.40
C THR A 86 26.76 14.62 -11.90
N THR A 87 28.06 14.58 -11.57
CA THR A 87 28.54 14.62 -10.18
C THR A 87 28.16 15.92 -9.47
N THR A 88 28.26 17.07 -10.14
CA THR A 88 27.81 18.36 -9.60
C THR A 88 26.30 18.36 -9.34
N SER A 89 25.51 17.76 -10.22
CA SER A 89 24.05 17.68 -10.06
C SER A 89 23.65 16.78 -8.87
N VAL A 90 24.37 15.68 -8.65
CA VAL A 90 24.23 14.81 -7.46
C VAL A 90 24.64 15.55 -6.16
N LYS A 91 25.75 16.29 -6.17
CA LYS A 91 26.15 17.12 -5.02
C LYS A 91 25.10 18.17 -4.68
N LEU A 92 24.57 18.87 -5.68
CA LEU A 92 23.62 19.95 -5.46
C LEU A 92 22.21 19.47 -5.10
N ALA A 93 21.82 18.26 -5.51
CA ALA A 93 20.68 17.55 -4.93
C ALA A 93 20.87 17.29 -3.43
N ARG A 94 22.07 16.83 -3.02
CA ARG A 94 22.43 16.60 -1.62
C ARG A 94 22.42 17.88 -0.78
N GLU A 95 22.97 18.99 -1.28
CA GLU A 95 22.92 20.28 -0.57
C GLU A 95 21.51 20.90 -0.53
N THR A 96 20.67 20.63 -1.54
CA THR A 96 19.24 20.99 -1.49
C THR A 96 18.55 20.27 -0.32
N ILE A 97 18.67 18.95 -0.26
CA ILE A 97 18.11 18.13 0.84
C ILE A 97 18.65 18.64 2.18
N ARG A 98 19.95 18.90 2.28
CA ARG A 98 20.60 19.40 3.50
C ARG A 98 19.95 20.68 4.03
N ARG A 99 19.80 21.69 3.16
CA ARG A 99 19.16 22.97 3.49
C ARG A 99 17.70 22.77 3.89
N CYS A 100 16.95 21.98 3.12
CA CYS A 100 15.53 21.70 3.38
C CYS A 100 15.27 20.85 4.63
N THR A 101 16.32 20.29 5.27
CA THR A 101 16.20 19.42 6.45
C THR A 101 16.97 19.91 7.69
N ASN A 102 17.55 21.12 7.62
CA ASN A 102 18.39 21.69 8.69
C ASN A 102 19.53 20.74 9.14
N ALA A 103 20.08 19.94 8.21
CA ALA A 103 21.16 19.00 8.50
C ALA A 103 22.51 19.74 8.47
N ILE A 104 23.29 19.69 9.55
CA ILE A 104 24.51 20.49 9.67
C ILE A 104 25.66 19.86 8.88
N SER A 105 26.30 20.62 7.98
CA SER A 105 27.50 20.21 7.24
C SER A 105 28.81 20.68 7.86
N THR A 106 28.77 21.67 8.77
CA THR A 106 29.95 22.29 9.39
C THR A 106 30.94 21.25 9.91
N PRO A 107 32.22 21.27 9.47
CA PRO A 107 33.26 20.39 10.00
C PRO A 107 33.34 20.46 11.53
N ASP A 108 33.60 19.31 12.13
CA ASP A 108 33.86 19.13 13.57
C ASP A 108 32.73 19.57 14.53
N HIS A 109 31.55 19.91 14.01
CA HIS A 109 30.35 20.21 14.78
C HIS A 109 29.72 18.92 15.35
N GLU A 110 29.33 18.90 16.63
CA GLU A 110 28.85 17.67 17.31
C GLU A 110 27.59 17.06 16.65
N LEU A 111 26.77 17.88 16.00
CA LEU A 111 25.57 17.47 15.25
C LEU A 111 25.77 17.37 13.71
N GLN A 112 27.02 17.35 13.22
CA GLN A 112 27.32 17.21 11.78
C GLN A 112 26.66 15.94 11.22
N SER A 113 25.99 16.06 10.07
CA SER A 113 25.11 15.03 9.50
C SER A 113 25.38 14.76 8.01
N GLU A 114 25.46 13.48 7.68
CA GLU A 114 25.64 12.95 6.33
C GLU A 114 24.29 12.56 5.71
N ILE A 115 24.21 12.57 4.37
CA ILE A 115 22.99 12.29 3.60
C ILE A 115 23.30 11.15 2.63
N ILE A 116 22.78 9.96 2.93
CA ILE A 116 23.00 8.72 2.21
C ILE A 116 21.76 8.37 1.39
N PHE A 117 21.92 8.20 0.07
CA PHE A 117 20.87 7.72 -0.81
C PHE A 117 20.72 6.20 -0.69
N SER A 118 19.60 5.76 -0.12
CA SER A 118 19.41 4.39 0.37
C SER A 118 18.74 3.41 -0.62
N GLY A 119 18.35 3.87 -1.81
CA GLY A 119 17.60 3.03 -2.77
C GLY A 119 16.09 3.15 -2.59
N ASP A 120 15.38 2.06 -2.35
CA ASP A 120 13.91 1.99 -2.50
C ASP A 120 13.06 2.62 -1.37
N GLY A 121 13.64 3.57 -0.62
CA GLY A 121 12.96 4.34 0.44
C GLY A 121 13.46 4.03 1.86
N SER A 122 12.59 4.30 2.82
CA SER A 122 12.90 4.24 4.26
C SER A 122 13.22 2.83 4.74
N THR A 123 12.62 1.78 4.16
CA THR A 123 12.96 0.38 4.48
C THR A 123 14.44 0.11 4.32
N SER A 124 15.06 0.61 3.25
CA SER A 124 16.48 0.45 2.99
C SER A 124 17.33 1.35 3.89
N ALA A 125 16.83 2.54 4.25
CA ALA A 125 17.48 3.45 5.20
C ALA A 125 17.52 2.88 6.64
N ILE A 126 16.44 2.21 7.06
CA ILE A 126 16.32 1.51 8.35
C ILE A 126 17.26 0.30 8.39
N ASN A 127 17.25 -0.53 7.34
CA ASN A 127 18.19 -1.65 7.23
C ASN A 127 19.66 -1.18 7.15
N LYS A 128 19.94 -0.01 6.57
CA LYS A 128 21.26 0.62 6.60
C LYS A 128 21.70 0.88 8.05
N VAL A 129 20.87 1.52 8.87
CA VAL A 129 21.20 1.81 10.29
C VAL A 129 21.35 0.52 11.11
N ARG A 130 20.44 -0.46 10.96
CA ARG A 130 20.55 -1.80 11.56
C ARG A 130 21.91 -2.47 11.27
N ASN A 131 22.39 -2.33 10.02
CA ASN A 131 23.64 -2.93 9.58
C ASN A 131 24.88 -2.12 10.01
N VAL A 132 24.80 -0.79 10.09
CA VAL A 132 25.85 0.08 10.66
C VAL A 132 26.09 -0.25 12.14
N PHE A 133 25.02 -0.39 12.93
CA PHE A 133 25.10 -0.85 14.33
C PHE A 133 25.34 -2.37 14.47
N ARG A 134 25.63 -3.10 13.38
CA ARG A 134 25.93 -4.55 13.37
C ARG A 134 24.88 -5.42 14.08
N LEU A 135 23.61 -4.99 14.14
CA LEU A 135 22.55 -5.70 14.88
C LEU A 135 22.14 -7.05 14.23
N GLY A 136 22.61 -7.30 13.00
CA GLY A 136 22.50 -8.60 12.32
C GLY A 136 23.71 -9.54 12.52
N ASP A 137 24.77 -9.12 13.22
CA ASP A 137 25.93 -9.96 13.56
C ASP A 137 25.97 -10.18 15.08
N GLU A 138 25.27 -11.22 15.57
CA GLU A 138 25.32 -11.58 17.01
C GLU A 138 26.75 -11.87 17.47
N ALA A 139 27.60 -12.40 16.59
CA ALA A 139 29.00 -12.69 16.91
C ALA A 139 29.84 -11.41 17.11
N TYR A 140 29.50 -10.27 16.48
CA TYR A 140 30.08 -8.97 16.83
C TYR A 140 29.74 -8.58 18.26
N TRP A 141 28.48 -8.71 18.66
CA TRP A 141 28.04 -8.34 20.00
C TRP A 141 28.61 -9.27 21.09
N ILE A 142 28.75 -10.57 20.80
CA ILE A 142 29.45 -11.52 21.67
C ILE A 142 30.94 -11.14 21.81
N ARG A 143 31.63 -10.80 20.71
CA ARG A 143 33.04 -10.36 20.75
C ARG A 143 33.20 -9.08 21.58
N LYS A 144 32.31 -8.10 21.40
CA LYS A 144 32.27 -6.84 22.16
C LYS A 144 32.13 -7.09 23.67
N ALA A 145 31.11 -7.84 24.08
CA ALA A 145 30.85 -8.13 25.50
C ALA A 145 32.01 -8.88 26.18
N LEU A 146 32.67 -9.79 25.46
CA LEU A 146 33.87 -10.50 25.94
C LEU A 146 35.09 -9.58 26.08
N ALA A 147 35.26 -8.59 25.20
CA ALA A 147 36.33 -7.60 25.30
C ALA A 147 36.13 -6.65 26.49
N GLU A 148 34.91 -6.15 26.68
CA GLU A 148 34.54 -5.28 27.82
C GLU A 148 34.68 -6.01 29.17
N SER A 149 34.33 -7.30 29.20
CA SER A 149 34.56 -8.16 30.37
C SER A 149 36.04 -8.31 30.72
N ARG A 150 36.90 -8.53 29.71
CA ARG A 150 38.36 -8.65 29.89
C ARG A 150 39.00 -7.34 30.37
N ALA A 151 38.61 -6.21 29.78
CA ALA A 151 39.08 -4.88 30.21
C ALA A 151 38.65 -4.56 31.65
N SER A 152 37.45 -5.00 32.06
CA SER A 152 36.98 -4.85 33.44
C SER A 152 37.75 -5.73 34.44
N GLN A 153 38.40 -6.80 33.98
CA GLN A 153 39.10 -7.76 34.83
C GLN A 153 40.59 -7.41 35.03
N SER A 154 41.31 -6.99 33.98
CA SER A 154 42.71 -6.52 34.12
C SER A 154 42.85 -5.29 35.05
N CYS A 155 41.82 -4.44 35.12
CA CYS A 155 41.73 -3.33 36.07
C CYS A 155 41.58 -3.77 37.54
N ARG A 156 41.16 -5.01 37.81
CA ARG A 156 41.07 -5.58 39.18
C ARG A 156 42.36 -6.28 39.60
N ASP A 157 43.04 -6.94 38.67
CA ASP A 157 44.28 -7.68 38.93
C ASP A 157 45.48 -6.76 39.24
N SER A 158 45.32 -5.44 39.09
CA SER A 158 46.29 -4.42 39.55
C SER A 158 46.41 -4.33 41.08
N ALA A 159 45.67 -5.15 41.84
CA ALA A 159 45.63 -5.11 43.30
C ALA A 159 45.84 -6.48 44.00
N HIS A 160 46.49 -7.48 43.38
CA HIS A 160 47.27 -8.50 44.10
C HIS A 160 48.29 -9.22 43.21
N THR A 161 49.44 -9.60 43.79
CA THR A 161 50.54 -10.26 43.07
C THR A 161 50.38 -11.78 42.96
N SER A 162 51.01 -12.34 41.91
CA SER A 162 51.40 -13.75 41.69
C SER A 162 50.44 -14.69 40.91
N THR A 163 50.88 -14.98 39.67
CA THR A 163 51.05 -16.35 39.13
C THR A 163 49.84 -17.28 38.97
N SER A 164 49.10 -17.13 37.86
CA SER A 164 49.02 -18.19 36.80
C SER A 164 48.18 -17.74 35.59
N CYS A 165 48.81 -17.50 34.43
CA CYS A 165 48.10 -17.19 33.17
C CYS A 165 48.24 -18.33 32.15
N THR A 166 47.39 -19.35 32.23
CA THR A 166 47.37 -20.45 31.24
C THR A 166 45.97 -21.02 31.04
N ALA A 167 45.11 -20.30 30.31
CA ALA A 167 43.83 -20.81 29.82
C ALA A 167 43.43 -20.14 28.49
N VAL A 168 42.63 -20.85 27.68
CA VAL A 168 42.04 -20.38 26.41
C VAL A 168 43.03 -20.02 25.29
N CYS A 169 43.81 -21.02 24.84
CA CYS A 169 44.40 -21.03 23.49
C CYS A 169 44.22 -22.40 22.77
N CYS A 170 43.28 -23.22 23.23
CA CYS A 170 43.07 -24.58 22.74
C CYS A 170 41.64 -24.75 22.21
N LEU A 171 41.47 -24.60 20.90
CA LEU A 171 40.29 -25.06 20.14
C LEU A 171 40.73 -25.87 18.91
N THR A 172 41.58 -26.86 19.16
CA THR A 172 41.95 -27.90 18.20
C THR A 172 42.00 -29.25 18.93
N ASN A 173 41.27 -30.22 18.37
CA ASN A 173 41.28 -31.66 18.66
C ASN A 173 40.98 -32.12 20.10
N SER A 174 39.75 -32.61 20.32
CA SER A 174 39.45 -33.66 21.30
C SER A 174 38.21 -34.44 20.87
N ASP A 175 38.37 -35.71 20.49
CA ASP A 175 37.25 -36.57 20.06
C ASP A 175 36.35 -36.96 21.24
N SER A 176 35.23 -36.27 21.39
CA SER A 176 34.11 -36.70 22.22
C SER A 176 32.80 -36.12 21.64
N ILE A 177 31.83 -36.99 21.37
CA ILE A 177 30.56 -36.60 20.72
C ILE A 177 29.62 -36.00 21.77
N PRO A 178 29.20 -34.72 21.66
CA PRO A 178 28.22 -34.14 22.59
C PRO A 178 26.81 -34.66 22.30
N SER A 179 25.97 -34.75 23.33
CA SER A 179 24.54 -35.03 23.19
C SER A 179 23.83 -33.92 22.38
N PRO A 180 22.87 -34.24 21.48
CA PRO A 180 22.38 -33.33 20.45
C PRO A 180 21.37 -32.25 20.93
N SER A 181 21.44 -31.82 22.19
CA SER A 181 20.44 -30.94 22.82
C SER A 181 20.94 -29.53 23.20
N SER A 182 22.22 -29.22 23.00
CA SER A 182 22.79 -27.88 23.25
C SER A 182 23.57 -27.35 22.03
N SER A 183 23.18 -26.18 21.52
CA SER A 183 23.97 -25.48 20.49
C SER A 183 25.38 -25.16 21.01
N PRO A 184 26.46 -25.44 20.25
CA PRO A 184 27.83 -25.18 20.67
C PRO A 184 28.22 -23.69 20.60
N PHE A 185 27.33 -22.82 20.10
CA PHE A 185 27.58 -21.38 20.01
C PHE A 185 27.10 -20.67 21.29
N PRO A 186 27.97 -19.86 21.94
CA PRO A 186 27.54 -19.04 23.08
C PRO A 186 26.50 -18.02 22.61
N ARG A 187 25.38 -17.91 23.32
CA ARG A 187 24.35 -16.89 23.07
C ARG A 187 24.74 -15.58 23.74
N LEU A 188 24.33 -14.46 23.17
CA LEU A 188 24.51 -13.14 23.80
C LEU A 188 23.68 -13.02 25.09
N ASP A 189 24.33 -12.68 26.20
CA ASP A 189 23.69 -12.42 27.49
C ASP A 189 22.62 -11.31 27.35
N PRO A 190 21.39 -11.49 27.90
CA PRO A 190 20.34 -10.47 27.85
C PRO A 190 20.73 -9.07 28.31
N GLN A 191 21.66 -8.91 29.27
CA GLN A 191 22.13 -7.58 29.69
C GLN A 191 23.03 -6.91 28.65
N ASN A 192 23.74 -7.72 27.85
CA ASN A 192 24.65 -7.27 26.79
C ASN A 192 23.95 -7.11 25.42
N ARG A 193 22.66 -7.46 25.31
CA ARG A 193 21.83 -7.18 24.12
C ARG A 193 21.57 -5.67 23.99
N PRO A 194 21.67 -5.08 22.78
CA PRO A 194 21.11 -3.76 22.49
C PRO A 194 19.61 -3.69 22.79
N VAL A 195 19.05 -2.49 22.91
CA VAL A 195 17.60 -2.28 23.05
C VAL A 195 17.09 -1.28 22.01
N VAL A 196 15.93 -1.59 21.42
CA VAL A 196 15.23 -0.74 20.44
C VAL A 196 13.82 -0.42 20.93
N PHE A 197 13.53 0.86 21.14
CA PHE A 197 12.22 1.37 21.51
C PHE A 197 11.45 1.80 20.24
N LEU A 198 10.23 1.28 20.09
CA LEU A 198 9.30 1.52 18.99
C LEU A 198 7.98 2.06 19.53
N SER A 199 7.16 2.74 18.71
CA SER A 199 5.74 2.90 19.06
C SER A 199 4.92 1.65 18.69
N ILE A 200 3.71 1.54 19.22
CA ILE A 200 2.72 0.59 18.68
C ILE A 200 2.31 0.94 17.24
N GLN A 201 2.48 2.19 16.80
CA GLN A 201 2.06 2.71 15.49
C GLN A 201 2.97 2.28 14.32
N GLU A 202 4.11 1.64 14.57
CA GLU A 202 5.14 1.46 13.54
C GLU A 202 4.69 0.67 12.31
N HIS A 203 5.02 1.22 11.15
CA HIS A 203 4.97 0.50 9.88
C HIS A 203 5.98 -0.66 9.89
N HIS A 204 5.69 -1.76 9.18
CA HIS A 204 6.50 -2.99 9.18
C HIS A 204 7.97 -2.77 8.80
N SER A 205 8.29 -1.73 8.01
CA SER A 205 9.67 -1.32 7.72
C SER A 205 10.47 -0.88 8.94
N ASN A 206 9.80 -0.31 9.95
CA ASN A 206 10.39 0.15 11.21
C ASN A 206 10.03 -0.77 12.39
N LEU A 207 9.64 -2.03 12.11
CA LEU A 207 9.33 -3.04 13.13
C LEU A 207 10.09 -4.34 12.86
N LEU A 208 9.95 -4.90 11.65
CA LEU A 208 10.51 -6.22 11.34
C LEU A 208 12.05 -6.25 11.34
N PRO A 209 12.79 -5.27 10.77
CA PRO A 209 14.26 -5.31 10.79
C PRO A 209 14.87 -5.33 12.20
N TRP A 210 14.17 -4.74 13.18
CA TRP A 210 14.59 -4.74 14.58
C TRP A 210 14.24 -6.04 15.31
N ARG A 211 13.08 -6.64 15.00
CA ARG A 211 12.70 -7.98 15.51
C ARG A 211 13.63 -9.07 14.98
N GLU A 212 14.02 -8.99 13.71
CA GLU A 212 15.01 -9.87 13.08
C GLU A 212 16.46 -9.44 13.42
N SER A 213 16.76 -9.17 14.70
CA SER A 213 18.08 -8.69 15.15
C SER A 213 18.48 -9.22 16.53
N CYS A 214 19.74 -9.02 16.93
CA CYS A 214 20.22 -9.40 18.26
C CYS A 214 19.74 -8.47 19.41
N ALA A 215 18.99 -7.41 19.10
CA ALA A 215 18.46 -6.48 20.09
C ALA A 215 17.20 -7.00 20.80
N ASP A 216 16.84 -6.39 21.92
CA ASP A 216 15.51 -6.50 22.51
C ASP A 216 14.61 -5.38 21.96
N VAL A 217 13.43 -5.72 21.48
CA VAL A 217 12.47 -4.76 20.93
C VAL A 217 11.37 -4.47 21.96
N ILE A 218 11.28 -3.20 22.37
CA ILE A 218 10.32 -2.71 23.36
C ILE A 218 9.30 -1.82 22.65
N VAL A 219 8.04 -2.23 22.65
CA VAL A 219 6.94 -1.48 22.02
C VAL A 219 6.26 -0.60 23.07
N ILE A 220 6.26 0.71 22.83
CA ILE A 220 5.63 1.73 23.67
C ILE A 220 4.17 1.93 23.20
N PRO A 221 3.18 1.88 24.12
CA PRO A 221 1.77 2.02 23.78
C PRO A 221 1.38 3.47 23.46
N GLU A 222 0.13 3.65 23.02
CA GLU A 222 -0.54 4.95 23.03
C GLU A 222 -1.24 5.19 24.38
N ILE A 223 -1.29 6.45 24.83
CA ILE A 223 -2.32 6.89 25.78
C ILE A 223 -3.69 6.99 25.09
N LYS A 224 -4.77 7.11 25.88
CA LYS A 224 -6.16 7.12 25.40
C LYS A 224 -6.49 8.23 24.36
N SER A 225 -5.65 9.25 24.20
CA SER A 225 -5.76 10.29 23.16
C SER A 225 -5.08 9.93 21.82
N HIS A 226 -4.62 8.68 21.63
CA HIS A 226 -3.87 8.24 20.44
C HIS A 226 -2.54 8.99 20.20
N GLN A 227 -1.88 9.38 21.28
CA GLN A 227 -0.52 9.90 21.29
C GLN A 227 0.40 8.88 21.97
N LEU A 228 1.70 8.88 21.63
CA LEU A 228 2.68 8.01 22.28
C LEU A 228 2.72 8.22 23.81
N ASP A 229 2.73 7.14 24.58
CA ASP A 229 2.90 7.22 26.03
C ASP A 229 4.37 7.53 26.39
N LEU A 230 4.68 8.82 26.51
CA LEU A 230 6.00 9.31 26.91
C LEU A 230 6.40 8.85 28.32
N LYS A 231 5.44 8.57 29.22
CA LYS A 231 5.76 8.05 30.54
C LYS A 231 6.16 6.57 30.45
N ALA A 232 5.43 5.78 29.67
CA ALA A 232 5.81 4.40 29.40
C ALA A 232 7.18 4.31 28.68
N LEU A 233 7.52 5.27 27.81
CA LEU A 233 8.86 5.39 27.24
C LEU A 233 9.92 5.69 28.33
N GLU A 234 9.67 6.65 29.23
CA GLU A 234 10.58 6.96 30.34
C GLU A 234 10.78 5.77 31.31
N ASP A 235 9.68 5.11 31.72
CA ASP A 235 9.70 3.92 32.58
C ASP A 235 10.52 2.77 31.95
N GLN A 236 10.56 2.65 30.62
CA GLN A 236 11.37 1.66 29.90
C GLN A 236 12.82 2.12 29.68
N LEU A 237 13.07 3.41 29.41
CA LEU A 237 14.43 3.96 29.32
C LEU A 237 15.18 3.79 30.65
N ILE A 238 14.51 4.04 31.78
CA ILE A 238 15.07 3.78 33.13
C ILE A 238 15.36 2.28 33.32
N ARG A 239 14.41 1.39 32.99
CA ARG A 239 14.60 -0.07 33.11
C ARG A 239 15.78 -0.60 32.30
N HIS A 240 16.06 0.01 31.13
CA HIS A 240 17.09 -0.43 30.20
C HIS A 240 18.32 0.50 30.14
N GLN A 241 18.48 1.44 31.08
CA GLN A 241 19.54 2.47 31.04
C GLN A 241 20.96 1.89 30.92
N ASN A 242 21.21 0.74 31.55
CA ASN A 242 22.49 0.03 31.56
C ASN A 242 22.80 -0.75 30.27
N ARG A 243 21.93 -0.75 29.25
CA ARG A 243 22.17 -1.49 28.00
C ARG A 243 23.27 -0.83 27.16
N PRO A 244 24.14 -1.61 26.50
CA PRO A 244 25.34 -1.11 25.81
C PRO A 244 25.06 -0.35 24.51
N LEU A 245 23.82 -0.39 24.02
CA LEU A 245 23.31 0.47 22.96
C LEU A 245 21.80 0.61 23.14
N LYS A 246 21.30 1.84 23.07
CA LYS A 246 19.90 2.22 23.25
C LYS A 246 19.46 3.02 22.03
N LEU A 247 18.46 2.52 21.28
CA LEU A 247 17.93 3.17 20.08
C LEU A 247 16.44 3.46 20.27
N GLY A 248 16.00 4.70 20.10
CA GLY A 248 14.59 5.02 19.83
C GLY A 248 14.40 5.20 18.33
N THR A 249 13.42 4.53 17.73
CA THR A 249 13.13 4.66 16.30
C THR A 249 11.63 4.71 16.04
N PHE A 250 11.10 5.92 15.87
CA PHE A 250 9.67 6.20 15.94
C PHE A 250 9.12 6.78 14.64
N SER A 251 7.94 6.35 14.22
CA SER A 251 7.21 6.99 13.12
C SER A 251 6.92 8.46 13.46
N ALA A 252 7.34 9.40 12.61
CA ALA A 252 7.07 10.84 12.80
C ALA A 252 5.56 11.17 12.73
N GLY A 253 4.76 10.27 12.16
CA GLY A 253 3.31 10.24 12.28
C GLY A 253 2.73 9.01 11.58
N SER A 254 1.58 8.53 12.05
CA SER A 254 1.04 7.23 11.63
C SER A 254 0.59 7.20 10.17
N ASN A 255 0.95 6.13 9.46
CA ASN A 255 0.48 5.84 8.10
C ASN A 255 -0.97 5.32 8.00
N LEU A 256 -1.65 5.14 9.16
CA LEU A 256 -3.05 4.74 9.28
C LEU A 256 -3.95 5.93 9.67
N THR A 257 -3.54 6.71 10.67
CA THR A 257 -4.37 7.75 11.29
C THR A 257 -3.97 9.18 10.91
N GLY A 258 -2.73 9.40 10.43
CA GLY A 258 -2.23 10.74 10.07
C GLY A 258 -1.91 11.64 11.26
N VAL A 259 -2.09 11.16 12.49
CA VAL A 259 -1.67 11.84 13.71
C VAL A 259 -0.13 11.93 13.71
N LEU A 260 0.41 13.13 13.98
CA LEU A 260 1.85 13.34 14.11
C LEU A 260 2.31 13.04 15.54
N ASN A 261 3.52 12.49 15.68
CA ASN A 261 4.18 12.34 16.97
C ASN A 261 5.05 13.56 17.28
N ASP A 262 5.15 13.92 18.56
CA ASP A 262 5.99 15.02 19.02
C ASP A 262 7.47 14.61 19.01
N THR A 263 8.09 14.70 17.83
CA THR A 263 9.50 14.30 17.63
C THR A 263 10.47 15.08 18.52
N ILE A 264 10.12 16.30 18.96
CA ILE A 264 10.93 17.12 19.86
C ILE A 264 10.91 16.55 21.27
N LYS A 265 9.73 16.28 21.83
CA LYS A 265 9.62 15.65 23.17
C LYS A 265 10.21 14.24 23.20
N ILE A 266 10.01 13.46 22.14
CA ILE A 266 10.60 12.10 22.02
C ILE A 266 12.13 12.18 21.98
N ALA A 267 12.72 13.06 21.15
CA ALA A 267 14.17 13.23 21.09
C ALA A 267 14.76 13.69 22.44
N LYS A 268 14.17 14.73 23.06
CA LYS A 268 14.60 15.22 24.39
C LYS A 268 14.61 14.11 25.44
N LEU A 269 13.59 13.24 25.44
CA LEU A 269 13.48 12.13 26.37
C LEU A 269 14.48 10.99 26.08
N LEU A 270 14.74 10.66 24.81
CA LEU A 270 15.74 9.66 24.43
C LEU A 270 17.15 10.11 24.83
N HIS A 271 17.53 11.35 24.49
CA HIS A 271 18.86 11.87 24.80
C HIS A 271 19.11 12.06 26.31
N LYS A 272 18.06 12.36 27.09
CA LYS A 272 18.11 12.37 28.58
C LYS A 272 18.60 11.03 29.16
N TYR A 273 18.37 9.92 28.45
CA TYR A 273 18.75 8.57 28.85
C TYR A 273 19.75 7.92 27.89
N ASP A 274 20.62 8.71 27.23
CA ASP A 274 21.73 8.19 26.40
C ASP A 274 21.26 7.24 25.27
N ALA A 275 20.09 7.51 24.70
CA ALA A 275 19.52 6.75 23.59
C ALA A 275 19.49 7.57 22.30
N PHE A 276 19.89 6.96 21.18
CA PHE A 276 19.87 7.63 19.87
C PHE A 276 18.42 7.86 19.38
N ALA A 277 18.13 9.03 18.82
CA ALA A 277 16.79 9.42 18.35
C ALA A 277 16.63 9.36 16.82
N PHE A 278 16.03 8.27 16.33
CA PHE A 278 15.67 8.07 14.91
C PHE A 278 14.18 8.28 14.65
N PHE A 279 13.83 8.81 13.47
CA PHE A 279 12.44 9.01 13.07
C PHE A 279 12.12 8.57 11.62
N ASP A 280 11.06 7.76 11.45
CA ASP A 280 10.54 7.37 10.13
C ASP A 280 9.55 8.44 9.62
N TYR A 281 9.99 9.22 8.63
CA TYR A 281 9.19 10.23 7.93
C TYR A 281 8.53 9.67 6.64
N ALA A 282 8.57 8.37 6.37
CA ALA A 282 7.90 7.75 5.21
C ALA A 282 6.39 7.98 5.17
N GLY A 283 5.72 8.13 6.31
CA GLY A 283 4.28 8.44 6.33
C GLY A 283 4.02 9.90 5.99
N VAL A 284 4.66 10.79 6.76
CA VAL A 284 4.23 12.19 6.90
C VAL A 284 5.19 13.22 6.31
N GLY A 285 6.40 12.83 5.94
CA GLY A 285 7.43 13.69 5.35
C GLY A 285 7.00 14.54 4.15
N PRO A 286 6.10 14.10 3.24
CA PRO A 286 5.58 14.95 2.16
C PRO A 286 4.77 16.16 2.64
N TYR A 287 4.31 16.15 3.89
CA TYR A 287 3.22 16.97 4.43
C TYR A 287 3.62 17.87 5.61
N THR A 288 4.82 17.69 6.16
CA THR A 288 5.32 18.41 7.33
C THR A 288 6.80 18.76 7.17
N ALA A 289 7.31 19.66 8.01
CA ALA A 289 8.73 19.95 8.06
C ALA A 289 9.52 18.75 8.61
N ILE A 290 10.68 18.48 7.99
CA ILE A 290 11.66 17.52 8.48
C ILE A 290 12.82 18.36 9.00
N ASP A 291 13.06 18.36 10.31
CA ASP A 291 14.10 19.17 10.94
C ASP A 291 15.02 18.29 11.77
N MET A 292 16.29 18.20 11.36
CA MET A 292 17.33 17.44 12.06
C MET A 292 17.81 18.13 13.34
N ASN A 293 17.70 19.45 13.45
CA ASN A 293 18.27 20.26 14.54
C ASN A 293 17.31 21.38 15.00
N PRO A 294 16.04 21.06 15.35
CA PRO A 294 15.06 22.07 15.74
C PRO A 294 15.50 22.78 17.02
N VAL A 295 15.23 24.08 17.08
CA VAL A 295 15.45 24.91 18.27
C VAL A 295 14.19 24.85 19.12
N ASP A 296 14.25 24.17 20.26
CA ASP A 296 13.19 24.16 21.26
C ASP A 296 13.31 25.37 22.20
N PRO A 297 12.34 26.32 22.22
CA PRO A 297 12.39 27.50 23.07
C PRO A 297 12.45 27.20 24.57
N GLU A 298 11.92 26.07 25.03
CA GLU A 298 11.93 25.69 26.45
C GLU A 298 13.33 25.22 26.89
N SER A 299 14.09 24.59 25.99
CA SER A 299 15.41 24.02 26.27
C SER A 299 16.53 25.04 26.54
N ALA A 300 16.29 26.32 26.29
CA ALA A 300 17.29 27.39 26.39
C ALA A 300 17.76 27.72 27.83
N SER A 301 17.22 27.06 28.86
CA SER A 301 17.21 27.57 30.24
C SER A 301 18.13 26.86 31.26
N GLU A 302 18.44 25.56 31.12
CA GLU A 302 19.12 24.82 32.22
C GLU A 302 20.56 24.33 31.95
N ASN A 303 21.00 24.13 30.70
CA ASN A 303 22.41 23.75 30.41
C ASN A 303 22.94 24.14 29.01
N GLY A 304 22.17 24.89 28.21
CA GLY A 304 22.59 25.38 26.88
C GLY A 304 22.75 24.32 25.77
N LYS A 305 22.75 23.02 26.08
CA LYS A 305 22.76 21.94 25.09
C LYS A 305 21.35 21.68 24.53
N ASN A 306 21.23 21.74 23.20
CA ASN A 306 20.01 21.30 22.51
C ASN A 306 19.89 19.76 22.60
N LEU A 307 18.72 19.26 23.03
CA LEU A 307 18.39 17.82 23.06
C LEU A 307 17.23 17.45 22.11
N ALA A 308 16.72 18.41 21.32
CA ALA A 308 15.63 18.22 20.36
C ALA A 308 16.08 17.79 18.95
N TYR A 309 17.40 17.66 18.74
CA TYR A 309 17.99 17.19 17.47
C TYR A 309 17.57 15.74 17.15
N LYS A 310 17.94 15.25 15.97
CA LYS A 310 17.68 13.88 15.52
C LYS A 310 19.00 13.23 15.15
N ASP A 311 19.22 12.01 15.60
CA ASP A 311 20.38 11.21 15.21
C ASP A 311 20.24 10.67 13.80
N GLY A 312 19.01 10.42 13.36
CA GLY A 312 18.72 10.25 11.95
C GLY A 312 17.23 10.28 11.60
N VAL A 313 16.96 10.43 10.30
CA VAL A 313 15.62 10.32 9.72
C VAL A 313 15.63 9.43 8.48
N PHE A 314 14.54 8.67 8.33
CA PHE A 314 14.29 7.79 7.18
C PHE A 314 13.22 8.42 6.28
N ILE A 315 13.48 8.50 4.98
CA ILE A 315 12.60 9.23 4.05
C ILE A 315 12.29 8.42 2.79
N SER A 316 10.99 8.18 2.53
CA SER A 316 10.48 7.50 1.33
C SER A 316 10.02 8.52 0.29
N THR A 317 10.96 8.99 -0.52
CA THR A 317 10.79 10.14 -1.44
C THR A 317 9.76 9.90 -2.55
N HIS A 318 9.47 8.63 -2.91
CA HIS A 318 8.38 8.28 -3.83
C HIS A 318 6.98 8.70 -3.37
N LYS A 319 6.80 9.02 -2.08
CA LYS A 319 5.54 9.56 -1.52
C LYS A 319 5.43 11.08 -1.61
N PHE A 320 6.49 11.77 -2.01
CA PHE A 320 6.46 13.20 -2.26
C PHE A 320 5.97 13.46 -3.69
N LEU A 321 5.32 14.60 -3.92
CA LEU A 321 4.84 15.00 -5.24
C LEU A 321 6.00 15.08 -6.25
N GLY A 322 5.83 14.47 -7.42
CA GLY A 322 6.91 14.32 -8.41
C GLY A 322 7.95 13.24 -8.07
N GLY A 323 7.87 12.62 -6.90
CA GLY A 323 8.85 11.67 -6.37
C GLY A 323 8.85 10.22 -6.89
N PRO A 324 7.86 9.67 -7.63
CA PRO A 324 7.96 8.29 -8.12
C PRO A 324 9.26 8.02 -8.88
N GLY A 325 10.01 6.99 -8.46
CA GLY A 325 11.35 6.71 -8.98
C GLY A 325 12.45 7.68 -8.50
N ALA A 326 12.23 8.37 -7.38
CA ALA A 326 13.27 9.07 -6.60
C ALA A 326 13.89 8.12 -5.56
N SER A 327 15.08 8.48 -5.05
CA SER A 327 15.84 7.64 -4.11
C SER A 327 15.45 7.93 -2.68
N GLY A 328 15.30 6.89 -1.86
CA GLY A 328 15.20 6.97 -0.42
C GLY A 328 16.41 7.63 0.22
N ILE A 329 16.22 8.17 1.42
CA ILE A 329 17.27 8.89 2.14
C ILE A 329 17.37 8.36 3.57
N LEU A 330 18.61 8.11 3.99
CA LEU A 330 19.02 8.20 5.40
C LEU A 330 19.75 9.54 5.58
N ILE A 331 19.24 10.43 6.41
CA ILE A 331 20.04 11.54 6.95
C ILE A 331 20.43 11.12 8.36
N ALA A 332 21.70 11.18 8.72
CA ALA A 332 22.15 10.75 10.04
C ALA A 332 23.43 11.46 10.51
N ARG A 333 23.57 11.61 11.83
CA ARG A 333 24.77 12.19 12.48
C ARG A 333 26.02 11.37 12.14
N ARG A 334 27.13 12.07 11.87
CA ARG A 334 28.36 11.53 11.28
C ARG A 334 28.98 10.40 12.11
N GLU A 335 28.82 10.43 13.43
CA GLU A 335 29.41 9.44 14.35
C GLU A 335 28.81 8.04 14.23
N ILE A 336 27.56 7.91 13.78
CA ILE A 336 26.84 6.62 13.65
C ILE A 336 27.60 5.70 12.69
N PHE A 337 28.08 6.25 11.57
CA PHE A 337 28.83 5.55 10.53
C PHE A 337 30.24 5.08 10.93
N GLY A 338 30.62 5.24 12.21
CA GLY A 338 31.81 4.64 12.81
C GLY A 338 31.57 4.16 14.24
N TRP A 339 30.30 3.96 14.65
CA TRP A 339 29.96 3.59 16.01
C TRP A 339 30.43 2.17 16.33
N ALA A 340 30.18 1.21 15.44
CA ALA A 340 30.47 -0.20 15.71
C ALA A 340 31.97 -0.49 15.82
N GLU A 341 32.80 0.21 15.06
CA GLU A 341 34.25 0.12 15.14
C GLU A 341 34.80 0.67 16.46
N LYS A 342 34.39 1.90 16.81
CA LYS A 342 34.78 2.57 18.07
C LYS A 342 34.41 1.76 19.31
N HIS A 343 33.28 1.06 19.28
CA HIS A 343 32.77 0.23 20.37
C HIS A 343 33.06 -1.27 20.19
N SER A 344 33.96 -1.65 19.25
CA SER A 344 34.26 -3.07 18.96
C SER A 344 35.03 -3.79 20.07
N GLY A 345 35.71 -3.04 20.96
CA GLY A 345 36.63 -3.59 21.95
C GLY A 345 37.91 -4.20 21.35
N THR A 346 38.27 -3.83 20.11
CA THR A 346 39.46 -4.36 19.42
C THR A 346 40.24 -3.25 18.71
N ASP A 347 41.57 -3.39 18.60
CA ASP A 347 42.45 -2.43 17.90
C ASP A 347 42.29 -2.41 16.37
N ARG A 348 41.25 -3.07 15.83
CA ARG A 348 40.96 -3.15 14.38
C ARG A 348 40.27 -1.87 13.90
N ASN A 349 41.07 -0.83 13.65
CA ASN A 349 40.63 0.43 13.06
C ASN A 349 40.31 0.31 11.54
N GLU A 350 39.37 -0.58 11.20
CA GLU A 350 38.83 -0.73 9.85
C GLU A 350 37.35 -0.33 9.87
N TYR A 351 37.01 0.83 9.32
CA TYR A 351 35.62 1.24 9.11
C TYR A 351 34.97 0.38 8.03
N ILE A 352 34.25 -0.67 8.44
CA ILE A 352 33.59 -1.57 7.50
C ILE A 352 32.23 -0.96 7.14
N PRO A 353 31.89 -0.77 5.85
CA PRO A 353 30.58 -0.30 5.46
C PRO A 353 29.46 -1.24 5.87
N ALA A 354 28.24 -0.73 5.96
CA ALA A 354 27.04 -1.56 6.10
C ALA A 354 26.74 -2.39 4.82
N THR A 355 27.42 -2.10 3.71
CA THR A 355 27.36 -2.85 2.45
C THR A 355 28.70 -2.70 1.71
N PRO A 356 29.64 -3.67 1.81
CA PRO A 356 30.88 -3.65 1.03
C PRO A 356 30.63 -3.75 -0.48
N GLY A 357 31.45 -3.07 -1.29
CA GLY A 357 31.36 -3.12 -2.75
C GLY A 357 32.31 -2.18 -3.47
N GLY A 358 32.19 -2.09 -4.80
CA GLY A 358 32.92 -1.10 -5.59
C GLY A 358 32.64 0.33 -5.13
N GLY A 359 33.64 1.22 -5.21
CA GLY A 359 33.55 2.61 -4.72
C GLY A 359 33.74 2.78 -3.20
N THR A 360 33.54 1.73 -2.40
CA THR A 360 33.67 1.81 -0.92
C THR A 360 35.11 1.79 -0.40
N VAL A 361 36.09 1.63 -1.29
CA VAL A 361 37.50 1.30 -0.99
C VAL A 361 38.46 2.30 -1.64
N ASP A 362 39.51 2.67 -0.89
CA ASP A 362 40.65 3.42 -1.43
C ASP A 362 41.56 2.51 -2.28
N MET A 363 41.69 1.23 -1.90
CA MET A 363 42.63 0.28 -2.49
C MET A 363 42.22 -1.18 -2.22
N VAL A 364 42.46 -2.07 -3.18
CA VAL A 364 42.31 -3.53 -3.06
C VAL A 364 43.55 -4.21 -3.65
N ILE A 365 44.06 -5.23 -2.97
CA ILE A 365 45.17 -6.09 -3.41
C ILE A 365 44.85 -7.56 -3.10
N GLN A 366 45.73 -8.48 -3.48
CA GLN A 366 45.58 -9.90 -3.17
C GLN A 366 45.45 -10.12 -1.64
N GLY A 367 44.27 -10.57 -1.21
CA GLY A 367 43.97 -10.90 0.19
C GLY A 367 43.77 -9.71 1.16
N ARG A 368 43.85 -8.44 0.71
CA ARG A 368 43.66 -7.26 1.57
C ARG A 368 42.97 -6.10 0.84
N HIS A 369 42.27 -5.25 1.58
CA HIS A 369 41.63 -4.05 1.08
C HIS A 369 41.68 -2.94 2.14
N LYS A 370 41.42 -1.70 1.73
CA LYS A 370 41.26 -0.55 2.63
C LYS A 370 39.97 0.17 2.27
N TYR A 371 38.99 0.19 3.18
CA TYR A 371 37.79 1.01 3.04
C TYR A 371 38.12 2.50 3.10
N THR A 372 37.32 3.32 2.42
CA THR A 372 37.56 4.77 2.36
C THR A 372 37.06 5.48 3.63
N ASN A 373 37.77 6.56 4.01
CA ASN A 373 37.39 7.42 5.13
C ASN A 373 36.27 8.42 4.75
N ASN A 374 35.91 8.53 3.47
CA ASN A 374 34.77 9.32 3.02
C ASN A 374 33.46 8.53 3.24
N ILE A 375 32.64 8.94 4.22
CA ILE A 375 31.41 8.21 4.59
C ILE A 375 30.45 8.08 3.42
N LEU A 376 30.28 9.11 2.59
CA LEU A 376 29.37 9.05 1.44
C LEU A 376 29.82 7.96 0.45
N ALA A 377 31.10 7.93 0.08
CA ALA A 377 31.65 6.92 -0.83
C ALA A 377 31.73 5.51 -0.20
N ARG A 378 31.98 5.42 1.11
CA ARG A 378 31.97 4.17 1.87
C ARG A 378 30.57 3.55 1.92
N GLU A 379 29.54 4.37 2.13
CA GLU A 379 28.19 3.87 2.39
C GLU A 379 27.27 3.82 1.16
N GLU A 380 27.55 4.58 0.09
CA GLU A 380 26.85 4.51 -1.21
C GLU A 380 27.59 3.56 -2.17
N ALA A 381 27.59 2.27 -1.83
CA ALA A 381 28.31 1.22 -2.55
C ALA A 381 27.80 0.98 -3.99
N GLY A 382 28.74 0.73 -4.90
CA GLY A 382 28.46 0.60 -6.33
C GLY A 382 28.25 1.95 -7.03
N THR A 383 27.70 1.93 -8.24
CA THR A 383 27.27 3.18 -8.90
C THR A 383 25.90 3.59 -8.36
N PRO A 384 25.76 4.81 -7.78
CA PRO A 384 24.51 5.24 -7.19
C PRO A 384 23.43 5.45 -8.27
N ASN A 385 22.15 5.35 -7.87
CA ASN A 385 21.04 5.69 -8.77
C ASN A 385 20.97 7.22 -8.96
N ILE A 386 21.78 7.71 -9.90
CA ILE A 386 21.96 9.12 -10.26
C ILE A 386 20.64 9.82 -10.61
N LEU A 387 19.78 9.18 -11.41
CA LEU A 387 18.52 9.78 -11.85
C LEU A 387 17.54 9.90 -10.68
N ALA A 388 17.44 8.85 -9.86
CA ALA A 388 16.62 8.88 -8.66
C ALA A 388 17.14 9.91 -7.64
N THR A 389 18.46 10.07 -7.52
CA THR A 389 19.12 11.08 -6.69
C THR A 389 18.81 12.51 -7.13
N ILE A 390 18.89 12.79 -8.44
CA ILE A 390 18.58 14.12 -8.98
C ILE A 390 17.06 14.41 -8.85
N ARG A 391 16.19 13.43 -9.10
CA ARG A 391 14.74 13.54 -8.83
C ARG A 391 14.47 13.82 -7.34
N THR A 392 15.23 13.22 -6.43
CA THR A 392 15.15 13.53 -4.99
C THR A 392 15.50 14.99 -4.68
N GLY A 393 16.52 15.57 -5.32
CA GLY A 393 16.84 16.99 -5.19
C GLY A 393 15.66 17.89 -5.62
N LEU A 394 15.04 17.59 -6.76
CA LEU A 394 13.86 18.31 -7.27
C LEU A 394 12.64 18.18 -6.33
N VAL A 395 12.43 17.00 -5.73
CA VAL A 395 11.40 16.76 -4.69
C VAL A 395 11.55 17.70 -3.50
N PHE A 396 12.75 17.80 -2.93
CA PHE A 396 13.00 18.66 -1.76
C PHE A 396 12.94 20.15 -2.12
N GLN A 397 13.39 20.54 -3.31
CA GLN A 397 13.23 21.90 -3.81
C GLN A 397 11.74 22.27 -3.99
N LEU A 398 10.92 21.34 -4.49
CA LEU A 398 9.49 21.60 -4.67
C LEU A 398 8.77 21.78 -3.33
N GLN A 399 9.08 20.95 -2.33
CA GLN A 399 8.50 21.07 -0.99
C GLN A 399 8.88 22.41 -0.33
N ASP A 400 10.16 22.79 -0.44
CA ASP A 400 10.72 24.05 0.04
C ASP A 400 10.06 25.28 -0.61
N ILE A 401 9.88 25.27 -1.93
CA ILE A 401 9.11 26.31 -2.65
C ILE A 401 7.68 26.41 -2.11
N ILE A 402 6.95 25.29 -2.01
CA ILE A 402 5.54 25.30 -1.56
C ILE A 402 5.43 25.76 -0.09
N GLY A 403 6.38 25.37 0.75
CA GLY A 403 6.45 25.67 2.18
C GLY A 403 5.73 24.58 3.01
N PRO A 404 6.44 23.73 3.77
CA PRO A 404 5.84 22.60 4.47
C PRO A 404 4.85 23.01 5.57
N GLU A 405 5.02 24.17 6.21
CA GLU A 405 4.05 24.71 7.18
C GLU A 405 2.69 25.03 6.54
N TRP A 406 2.73 25.61 5.33
CA TRP A 406 1.53 25.94 4.55
C TRP A 406 0.82 24.66 4.12
N VAL A 407 1.58 23.63 3.73
CA VAL A 407 1.06 22.28 3.46
C VAL A 407 0.38 21.71 4.70
N LEU A 408 1.06 21.65 5.84
CA LEU A 408 0.53 21.06 7.07
C LEU A 408 -0.78 21.72 7.50
N LYS A 409 -0.86 23.06 7.42
CA LYS A 409 -2.08 23.82 7.71
C LYS A 409 -3.23 23.49 6.76
N LYS A 410 -2.95 23.24 5.48
CA LYS A 410 -3.95 22.79 4.48
C LYS A 410 -4.39 21.35 4.73
N GLU A 411 -3.47 20.45 5.06
CA GLU A 411 -3.74 19.05 5.41
C GLU A 411 -4.64 18.95 6.65
N TYR A 412 -4.36 19.70 7.71
CA TYR A 412 -5.21 19.75 8.92
C TYR A 412 -6.61 20.28 8.60
N ALA A 413 -6.73 21.33 7.78
CA ALA A 413 -8.03 21.86 7.36
C ALA A 413 -8.83 20.84 6.52
N LEU A 414 -8.17 20.09 5.63
CA LEU A 414 -8.77 19.00 4.86
C LEU A 414 -9.21 17.84 5.76
N ALA A 415 -8.36 17.41 6.70
CA ALA A 415 -8.68 16.36 7.66
C ALA A 415 -9.91 16.72 8.49
N LYS A 416 -9.93 17.92 9.07
CA LYS A 416 -11.05 18.44 9.89
C LYS A 416 -12.36 18.57 9.10
N LYS A 417 -12.30 18.99 7.83
CA LYS A 417 -13.45 19.04 6.91
C LYS A 417 -14.06 17.64 6.68
N VAL A 418 -13.22 16.64 6.47
CA VAL A 418 -13.62 15.26 6.14
C VAL A 418 -14.10 14.49 7.38
N LEU A 419 -13.37 14.59 8.49
CA LEU A 419 -13.74 13.96 9.77
C LEU A 419 -15.12 14.44 10.24
N LYS A 420 -15.39 15.74 10.18
CA LYS A 420 -16.69 16.33 10.53
C LYS A 420 -17.88 15.71 9.76
N ARG A 421 -17.65 15.15 8.57
CA ARG A 421 -18.67 14.43 7.78
C ARG A 421 -18.74 12.94 8.18
N LEU A 422 -17.59 12.27 8.21
CA LEU A 422 -17.53 10.82 8.46
C LEU A 422 -17.82 10.41 9.90
N THR A 423 -17.60 11.29 10.88
CA THR A 423 -17.93 11.08 12.30
C THR A 423 -19.20 11.83 12.73
N ALA A 424 -20.04 12.28 11.78
CA ALA A 424 -21.33 12.88 12.11
C ALA A 424 -22.29 11.83 12.72
N PRO A 425 -23.26 12.22 13.57
CA PRO A 425 -24.22 11.27 14.17
C PRO A 425 -25.07 10.49 13.17
N SER A 426 -25.20 10.97 11.93
CA SER A 426 -25.86 10.26 10.81
C SER A 426 -24.99 9.18 10.16
N MET A 427 -23.70 9.10 10.53
CA MET A 427 -22.70 8.17 10.00
C MET A 427 -22.08 7.27 11.09
N GLU A 428 -22.10 7.66 12.36
CA GLU A 428 -21.43 6.99 13.50
C GLU A 428 -21.71 5.47 13.62
N LYS A 429 -22.89 5.01 13.17
CA LYS A 429 -23.34 3.60 13.23
C LYS A 429 -23.00 2.79 11.97
N LEU A 430 -22.50 3.46 10.93
CA LEU A 430 -22.21 2.92 9.61
C LEU A 430 -20.74 3.01 9.24
N VAL A 431 -20.01 4.02 9.74
CA VAL A 431 -18.60 4.28 9.46
C VAL A 431 -17.81 4.32 10.76
N GLN A 432 -16.89 3.37 10.94
CA GLN A 432 -15.89 3.44 12.00
C GLN A 432 -14.60 4.02 11.41
N VAL A 433 -14.35 5.31 11.63
CA VAL A 433 -13.03 5.91 11.37
C VAL A 433 -12.07 5.44 12.46
N LEU A 434 -10.86 5.04 12.07
CA LEU A 434 -9.82 4.53 12.96
C LEU A 434 -8.89 5.67 13.43
N GLY A 435 -8.56 5.65 14.73
CA GLY A 435 -7.74 6.65 15.42
C GLY A 435 -8.47 7.94 15.80
N ALA A 436 -7.78 8.85 16.49
CA ALA A 436 -8.32 10.13 16.95
C ALA A 436 -8.93 10.96 15.81
N SER A 437 -10.16 11.46 16.02
CA SER A 437 -10.89 12.32 15.07
C SER A 437 -10.92 13.80 15.48
N ASP A 438 -10.41 14.09 16.67
CA ASP A 438 -10.33 15.37 17.37
C ASP A 438 -8.94 16.01 17.33
N LEU A 439 -7.88 15.19 17.25
CA LEU A 439 -6.51 15.66 17.03
C LEU A 439 -6.30 16.24 15.62
N ASP A 440 -5.45 17.27 15.53
CA ASP A 440 -4.91 17.73 14.26
C ASP A 440 -4.01 16.65 13.65
N ARG A 441 -4.29 16.30 12.40
CA ARG A 441 -3.74 15.16 11.65
C ARG A 441 -3.73 15.47 10.16
N VAL A 442 -2.75 14.95 9.42
CA VAL A 442 -2.73 15.10 7.95
C VAL A 442 -3.84 14.26 7.30
N ALA A 443 -4.25 14.59 6.07
CA ALA A 443 -5.52 14.14 5.49
C ALA A 443 -5.54 12.67 4.98
N VAL A 444 -5.07 11.72 5.79
CA VAL A 444 -5.24 10.27 5.61
C VAL A 444 -6.29 9.74 6.59
N PHE A 445 -7.09 8.79 6.13
CA PHE A 445 -8.18 8.19 6.89
C PHE A 445 -8.22 6.68 6.64
N SER A 446 -8.24 5.91 7.72
CA SER A 446 -8.51 4.48 7.71
C SER A 446 -9.90 4.26 8.29
N LEU A 447 -10.74 3.45 7.63
CA LEU A 447 -12.10 3.16 8.11
C LEU A 447 -12.61 1.77 7.73
N THR A 448 -13.57 1.27 8.50
CA THR A 448 -14.45 0.17 8.10
C THR A 448 -15.88 0.69 7.91
N ILE A 449 -16.68 -0.07 7.14
CA ILE A 449 -18.10 0.20 6.94
C ILE A 449 -18.90 -0.96 7.51
N ALA A 450 -19.79 -0.66 8.45
CA ALA A 450 -20.67 -1.63 9.09
C ALA A 450 -21.91 -1.90 8.23
N VAL A 451 -22.32 -3.17 8.22
CA VAL A 451 -23.52 -3.68 7.57
C VAL A 451 -24.68 -3.65 8.60
N PRO A 452 -25.94 -3.33 8.20
CA PRO A 452 -27.05 -3.21 9.14
C PRO A 452 -27.24 -4.45 10.02
N LYS A 453 -27.44 -4.25 11.34
CA LYS A 453 -27.47 -5.34 12.35
C LYS A 453 -28.51 -6.44 12.09
N LEU A 454 -29.55 -6.19 11.30
CA LEU A 454 -30.53 -7.21 10.89
C LEU A 454 -29.92 -8.34 10.02
N LEU A 455 -28.72 -8.14 9.47
CA LEU A 455 -27.93 -9.13 8.74
C LEU A 455 -26.97 -9.94 9.64
N SER A 456 -26.83 -9.58 10.93
CA SER A 456 -25.97 -10.30 11.89
C SER A 456 -26.79 -11.32 12.68
N GLN A 457 -26.47 -12.61 12.52
CA GLN A 457 -27.19 -13.72 13.17
C GLN A 457 -27.09 -13.64 14.71
N ASP A 458 -25.89 -13.43 15.25
CA ASP A 458 -25.64 -13.32 16.70
C ASP A 458 -25.88 -11.90 17.26
N ARG A 459 -26.05 -10.89 16.39
CA ARG A 459 -26.32 -9.46 16.70
C ARG A 459 -25.30 -8.71 17.58
N LYS A 460 -24.36 -9.40 18.24
CA LYS A 460 -23.36 -8.82 19.17
C LYS A 460 -22.44 -7.81 18.50
N ARG A 461 -21.71 -8.22 17.44
CA ARG A 461 -20.88 -7.34 16.59
C ARG A 461 -21.56 -7.17 15.20
N PRO A 462 -21.53 -5.97 14.59
CA PRO A 462 -22.03 -5.78 13.23
C PRO A 462 -21.01 -6.29 12.20
N LEU A 463 -21.47 -7.05 11.20
CA LEU A 463 -20.64 -7.49 10.07
C LEU A 463 -20.09 -6.27 9.32
N GLN A 464 -18.89 -6.37 8.74
CA GLN A 464 -18.30 -5.30 7.93
C GLN A 464 -18.43 -5.59 6.42
N ILE A 465 -18.45 -4.55 5.58
CA ILE A 465 -18.17 -4.73 4.14
C ILE A 465 -16.68 -5.08 4.01
N HIS A 466 -16.37 -6.17 3.29
CA HIS A 466 -14.97 -6.58 3.08
C HIS A 466 -14.15 -5.44 2.46
N TYR A 467 -12.98 -5.11 3.03
CA TYR A 467 -12.23 -3.92 2.65
C TYR A 467 -11.81 -3.91 1.17
N ALA A 468 -11.52 -5.08 0.60
CA ALA A 468 -11.16 -5.19 -0.81
C ALA A 468 -12.40 -4.96 -1.69
N LEU A 469 -13.57 -5.49 -1.29
CA LEU A 469 -14.84 -5.21 -1.95
C LEU A 469 -15.20 -3.73 -1.87
N LEU A 470 -15.04 -3.09 -0.71
CA LEU A 470 -15.25 -1.64 -0.56
C LEU A 470 -14.33 -0.83 -1.48
N SER A 471 -13.05 -1.23 -1.61
CA SER A 471 -12.11 -0.59 -2.55
C SER A 471 -12.54 -0.81 -4.01
N THR A 472 -12.93 -2.03 -4.37
CA THR A 472 -13.45 -2.39 -5.70
C THR A 472 -14.74 -1.61 -6.01
N LEU A 473 -15.70 -1.51 -5.09
CA LEU A 473 -16.95 -0.76 -5.27
C LEU A 473 -16.67 0.74 -5.49
N MET A 474 -15.72 1.32 -4.76
CA MET A 474 -15.35 2.74 -4.91
C MET A 474 -14.66 3.01 -6.26
N ASN A 475 -13.85 2.08 -6.76
CA ASN A 475 -13.32 2.12 -8.13
C ASN A 475 -14.43 1.94 -9.17
N ASP A 476 -15.24 0.88 -9.03
CA ASP A 476 -16.12 0.40 -10.09
C ASP A 476 -17.30 1.31 -10.36
N PHE A 477 -17.83 1.93 -9.30
CA PHE A 477 -18.98 2.84 -9.38
C PHE A 477 -18.58 4.32 -9.49
N PHE A 478 -17.45 4.72 -8.90
CA PHE A 478 -17.06 6.14 -8.77
C PHE A 478 -15.70 6.52 -9.36
N GLY A 479 -14.90 5.55 -9.81
CA GLY A 479 -13.54 5.80 -10.31
C GLY A 479 -12.56 6.25 -9.21
N ILE A 480 -12.87 5.98 -7.94
CA ILE A 480 -12.07 6.42 -6.81
C ILE A 480 -11.10 5.30 -6.41
N GLU A 481 -9.81 5.53 -6.64
CA GLU A 481 -8.75 4.57 -6.32
C GLU A 481 -8.38 4.69 -4.82
N MET A 482 -8.83 3.70 -4.03
CA MET A 482 -8.54 3.53 -2.59
C MET A 482 -7.68 2.28 -2.36
N ARG A 483 -7.05 2.16 -1.18
CA ARG A 483 -6.30 0.97 -0.77
C ARG A 483 -7.07 0.18 0.30
N GLY A 484 -7.14 -1.13 0.14
CA GLY A 484 -7.66 -2.05 1.16
C GLY A 484 -6.58 -2.89 1.85
N GLY A 485 -6.78 -3.26 3.12
CA GLY A 485 -5.95 -4.22 3.86
C GLY A 485 -5.54 -3.75 5.26
N CYS A 486 -4.42 -4.27 5.76
CA CYS A 486 -3.87 -3.94 7.08
C CYS A 486 -2.74 -2.87 7.04
N MET A 487 -2.56 -2.20 5.89
CA MET A 487 -1.61 -1.09 5.62
C MET A 487 -0.18 -1.28 6.14
N CYS A 488 0.30 -2.52 6.24
CA CYS A 488 1.61 -2.87 6.78
C CYS A 488 1.89 -2.27 8.17
N ALA A 489 0.88 -2.18 9.06
CA ALA A 489 1.04 -1.86 10.48
C ALA A 489 0.13 -2.77 11.32
N GLY A 490 0.35 -4.10 11.20
CA GLY A 490 -0.51 -5.15 11.76
C GLY A 490 -0.89 -4.98 13.25
N PRO A 491 0.06 -4.77 14.18
CA PRO A 491 -0.25 -4.57 15.60
C PRO A 491 -1.15 -3.35 15.84
N TYR A 492 -0.84 -2.22 15.19
CA TYR A 492 -1.65 -1.00 15.31
C TYR A 492 -3.04 -1.17 14.71
N ALA A 493 -3.14 -1.83 13.55
CA ALA A 493 -4.41 -2.21 12.93
C ALA A 493 -5.28 -3.03 13.90
N SER A 494 -4.68 -3.99 14.61
CA SER A 494 -5.36 -4.83 15.60
C SER A 494 -5.94 -3.99 16.76
N GLN A 495 -5.11 -3.11 17.35
CA GLN A 495 -5.52 -2.19 18.42
C GLN A 495 -6.67 -1.26 17.97
N LEU A 496 -6.59 -0.72 16.75
CA LEU A 496 -7.60 0.21 16.21
C LEU A 496 -8.91 -0.48 15.81
N LEU A 497 -8.85 -1.72 15.33
CA LEU A 497 -10.03 -2.57 15.09
C LEU A 497 -10.61 -3.15 16.39
N LYS A 498 -9.90 -2.99 17.52
CA LYS A 498 -10.25 -3.48 18.87
C LYS A 498 -10.39 -5.01 18.91
N PHE A 499 -9.44 -5.70 18.32
CA PHE A 499 -9.32 -7.14 18.54
C PHE A 499 -8.88 -7.41 19.98
N ASP A 500 -9.48 -8.45 20.54
CA ASP A 500 -9.09 -9.07 21.79
C ASP A 500 -8.13 -10.24 21.49
N THR A 501 -7.42 -10.74 22.51
CA THR A 501 -6.38 -11.78 22.32
C THR A 501 -6.95 -13.09 21.78
N GLU A 502 -8.25 -13.38 21.99
CA GLU A 502 -8.92 -14.52 21.39
C GLU A 502 -9.09 -14.32 19.87
N MET A 503 -9.62 -13.16 19.45
CA MET A 503 -9.75 -12.80 18.03
C MET A 503 -8.39 -12.68 17.32
N GLU A 504 -7.34 -12.18 17.99
CA GLU A 504 -5.97 -12.20 17.45
C GLU A 504 -5.44 -13.63 17.25
N ALA A 505 -5.70 -14.54 18.20
CA ALA A 505 -5.29 -15.94 18.10
C ALA A 505 -6.09 -16.71 17.03
N GLU A 506 -7.38 -16.43 16.87
CA GLU A 506 -8.21 -17.01 15.81
C GLU A 506 -7.75 -16.56 14.42
N PHE A 507 -7.51 -15.26 14.23
CA PHE A 507 -6.92 -14.77 12.98
C PHE A 507 -5.51 -15.34 12.77
N TRP A 508 -4.68 -15.48 13.82
CA TRP A 508 -3.38 -16.11 13.69
C TRP A 508 -3.48 -17.56 13.19
N ARG A 509 -4.30 -18.40 13.83
CA ARG A 509 -4.51 -19.81 13.44
C ARG A 509 -5.04 -19.94 12.01
N LEU A 510 -6.05 -19.14 11.66
CA LEU A 510 -6.63 -19.10 10.31
C LEU A 510 -5.62 -18.67 9.23
N LEU A 511 -4.66 -17.81 9.57
CA LEU A 511 -3.67 -17.27 8.62
C LEU A 511 -2.37 -18.12 8.54
N SER A 512 -2.05 -18.87 9.59
CA SER A 512 -0.89 -19.75 9.70
C SER A 512 -1.17 -21.20 9.26
N GLY A 513 -2.41 -21.68 9.45
CA GLY A 513 -2.77 -23.09 9.33
C GLY A 513 -2.47 -23.91 10.59
N GLU A 514 -2.33 -23.26 11.75
CA GLU A 514 -2.05 -23.91 13.03
C GLU A 514 -3.36 -24.40 13.72
N ASP A 515 -3.69 -25.66 13.48
CA ASP A 515 -4.71 -26.39 14.24
C ASP A 515 -4.15 -26.94 15.57
N GLU A 516 -4.92 -26.79 16.66
CA GLU A 516 -4.49 -27.18 18.02
C GLU A 516 -4.33 -28.70 18.23
N ASP A 517 -4.93 -29.53 17.36
CA ASP A 517 -4.98 -30.98 17.53
C ASP A 517 -3.62 -31.69 17.34
N ASN A 518 -2.58 -31.00 16.88
CA ASN A 518 -1.20 -31.52 16.98
C ASN A 518 -0.73 -31.74 18.44
N SER A 519 -1.50 -31.28 19.44
CA SER A 519 -1.22 -31.50 20.86
C SER A 519 -2.05 -32.61 21.54
N LYS A 520 -3.08 -33.15 20.89
CA LYS A 520 -3.94 -34.22 21.44
C LYS A 520 -4.02 -35.39 20.48
N GLY A 521 -3.48 -36.52 20.92
CA GLY A 521 -3.04 -37.60 20.03
C GLY A 521 -4.10 -38.14 19.07
N LYS A 522 -3.64 -38.36 17.81
CA LYS A 522 -4.22 -39.20 16.73
C LYS A 522 -5.67 -39.65 16.97
N SER A 523 -6.59 -39.04 16.22
CA SER A 523 -8.01 -39.43 16.22
C SER A 523 -8.17 -40.94 16.06
N SER A 524 -9.07 -41.53 16.85
CA SER A 524 -9.26 -42.98 16.94
C SER A 524 -9.72 -43.64 15.64
N ILE A 525 -10.16 -42.85 14.66
CA ILE A 525 -10.66 -43.26 13.34
C ILE A 525 -9.56 -43.95 12.52
N ASP A 526 -8.29 -43.52 12.62
CA ASP A 526 -7.16 -44.11 11.88
C ASP A 526 -6.90 -45.59 12.23
N LYS A 527 -7.39 -46.07 13.38
CA LYS A 527 -7.11 -47.43 13.86
C LYS A 527 -8.11 -48.50 13.42
N GLU A 528 -9.36 -48.14 13.10
CA GLU A 528 -10.38 -49.14 12.72
C GLU A 528 -10.34 -49.48 11.23
N VAL A 529 -9.80 -48.60 10.38
CA VAL A 529 -9.73 -48.80 8.91
C VAL A 529 -8.44 -49.51 8.47
N CYS A 530 -7.37 -49.45 9.26
CA CYS A 530 -6.05 -50.00 8.92
C CYS A 530 -5.48 -50.91 10.03
N GLY A 531 -5.97 -52.16 10.08
CA GLY A 531 -5.41 -53.19 10.96
C GLY A 531 -3.98 -53.59 10.57
N GLU A 532 -3.02 -53.33 11.47
CA GLU A 532 -1.62 -53.80 11.56
C GLU A 532 -0.70 -53.81 10.30
N ALA A 533 -1.16 -53.32 9.15
CA ALA A 533 -0.33 -53.15 7.96
C ALA A 533 0.59 -51.91 8.07
N ARG A 534 1.85 -52.04 7.64
CA ARG A 534 2.77 -50.91 7.54
C ARG A 534 2.29 -49.93 6.47
N ALA A 535 2.30 -48.63 6.79
CA ALA A 535 1.94 -47.58 5.85
C ALA A 535 2.85 -47.61 4.61
N GLY A 536 2.26 -47.87 3.45
CA GLY A 536 2.95 -47.99 2.17
C GLY A 536 2.07 -48.60 1.06
N ASP A 537 1.26 -49.60 1.39
CA ASP A 537 0.60 -50.48 0.38
C ASP A 537 -0.95 -50.42 0.39
N CYS A 538 -1.56 -49.52 1.16
CA CYS A 538 -3.03 -49.40 1.23
C CYS A 538 -3.58 -48.45 0.16
N GLY A 539 -3.94 -48.99 -1.01
CA GLY A 539 -4.57 -48.26 -2.12
C GLY A 539 -5.95 -47.64 -1.83
N LYS A 540 -6.48 -47.75 -0.60
CA LYS A 540 -7.69 -47.04 -0.15
C LYS A 540 -7.38 -45.69 0.53
N CYS A 541 -6.16 -45.48 1.01
CA CYS A 541 -5.77 -44.21 1.64
C CYS A 541 -5.64 -43.06 0.64
N SER A 542 -5.41 -43.37 -0.65
CA SER A 542 -5.36 -42.39 -1.75
C SER A 542 -6.70 -41.70 -2.02
N GLU A 543 -7.83 -42.38 -1.79
CA GLU A 543 -9.17 -41.79 -2.02
C GLU A 543 -9.66 -40.93 -0.84
N TYR A 544 -9.16 -41.15 0.38
CA TYR A 544 -9.43 -40.23 1.49
C TYR A 544 -8.54 -38.98 1.46
N SER A 545 -7.33 -39.06 0.89
CA SER A 545 -6.42 -37.92 0.75
C SER A 545 -6.92 -36.82 -0.21
N SER A 546 -7.77 -37.17 -1.17
CA SER A 546 -8.31 -36.22 -2.17
C SER A 546 -9.53 -35.43 -1.68
N SER A 547 -10.27 -35.93 -0.69
CA SER A 547 -11.48 -35.29 -0.16
C SER A 547 -11.23 -33.90 0.46
N ASN A 548 -10.10 -33.72 1.15
CA ASN A 548 -9.74 -32.48 1.85
C ASN A 548 -8.97 -31.46 1.00
N ILE A 549 -9.24 -31.43 -0.30
CA ILE A 549 -8.86 -30.30 -1.16
C ILE A 549 -9.64 -29.03 -0.74
N HIS A 550 -10.90 -29.15 -0.31
CA HIS A 550 -11.73 -27.98 0.03
C HIS A 550 -11.26 -27.24 1.29
N GLN A 551 -10.86 -27.95 2.36
CA GLN A 551 -10.30 -27.32 3.56
C GLN A 551 -9.01 -26.51 3.31
N ARG A 552 -8.25 -26.82 2.25
CA ARG A 552 -6.98 -26.16 1.90
C ARG A 552 -7.09 -25.04 0.85
N ASN A 553 -8.31 -24.67 0.40
CA ASN A 553 -8.49 -23.70 -0.69
C ASN A 553 -8.76 -22.25 -0.25
N LEU A 554 -8.93 -21.98 1.05
CA LEU A 554 -8.86 -20.62 1.57
C LEU A 554 -7.41 -20.13 1.53
N SER A 555 -7.14 -19.06 0.79
CA SER A 555 -5.91 -18.31 1.01
C SER A 555 -6.00 -17.49 2.29
N SER A 556 -4.88 -17.34 2.98
CA SER A 556 -4.71 -16.37 4.09
C SER A 556 -4.79 -14.90 3.64
N LYS A 557 -5.29 -14.61 2.43
CA LYS A 557 -5.55 -13.26 1.91
C LYS A 557 -7.03 -12.88 1.94
N SER A 558 -7.93 -13.84 1.72
CA SER A 558 -9.38 -13.61 1.55
C SER A 558 -10.13 -13.41 2.86
N LEU A 559 -9.60 -13.93 3.97
CA LEU A 559 -10.15 -13.77 5.33
C LEU A 559 -9.26 -12.95 6.26
N LYS A 560 -8.23 -12.30 5.72
CA LYS A 560 -7.32 -11.46 6.51
C LYS A 560 -8.10 -10.28 7.10
N PRO A 561 -7.85 -9.86 8.35
CA PRO A 561 -8.44 -8.64 8.88
C PRO A 561 -7.87 -7.39 8.21
N GLY A 562 -8.70 -6.37 8.03
CA GLY A 562 -8.30 -5.12 7.40
C GLY A 562 -9.43 -4.10 7.25
N PHE A 563 -9.07 -2.96 6.70
CA PHE A 563 -9.90 -1.77 6.54
C PHE A 563 -9.56 -1.08 5.21
N VAL A 564 -10.33 -0.06 4.83
CA VAL A 564 -9.98 0.78 3.68
C VAL A 564 -9.26 2.03 4.17
N ARG A 565 -8.16 2.36 3.49
CA ARG A 565 -7.44 3.62 3.68
C ARG A 565 -7.52 4.44 2.40
N PHE A 566 -7.85 5.71 2.58
CA PHE A 566 -7.74 6.72 1.56
C PHE A 566 -7.11 7.99 2.16
N SER A 567 -6.69 8.89 1.29
CA SER A 567 -5.96 10.10 1.62
C SER A 567 -6.24 11.17 0.58
N PHE A 568 -6.40 12.40 1.06
CA PHE A 568 -6.26 13.59 0.22
C PHE A 568 -4.83 14.14 0.40
N SER A 569 -4.57 15.23 -0.30
CA SER A 569 -3.37 16.05 -0.16
C SER A 569 -3.73 17.51 -0.43
N TYR A 570 -2.90 18.45 0.04
CA TYR A 570 -3.05 19.90 -0.09
C TYR A 570 -3.36 20.42 -1.51
N PHE A 571 -2.96 19.68 -2.56
CA PHE A 571 -3.26 20.00 -3.96
C PHE A 571 -4.53 19.33 -4.51
N THR A 572 -5.32 18.64 -3.68
CA THR A 572 -6.59 18.02 -4.09
C THR A 572 -7.65 19.09 -4.31
N LYS A 573 -8.37 19.02 -5.43
CA LYS A 573 -9.43 19.99 -5.78
C LYS A 573 -10.62 19.78 -4.84
N ASP A 574 -11.23 20.83 -4.30
CA ASP A 574 -12.36 20.72 -3.34
C ASP A 574 -13.52 19.84 -3.85
N LYS A 575 -13.79 19.90 -5.16
CA LYS A 575 -14.81 19.08 -5.84
C LYS A 575 -14.45 17.59 -5.97
N ASP A 576 -13.19 17.22 -5.78
CA ASP A 576 -12.77 15.82 -5.63
C ASP A 576 -12.97 15.35 -4.19
N VAL A 577 -12.54 16.15 -3.21
CA VAL A 577 -12.76 15.87 -1.77
C VAL A 577 -14.23 15.64 -1.46
N GLU A 578 -15.10 16.55 -1.89
CA GLU A 578 -16.54 16.48 -1.62
C GLU A 578 -17.21 15.32 -2.37
N PHE A 579 -16.82 15.03 -3.62
CA PHE A 579 -17.32 13.88 -4.39
C PHE A 579 -16.94 12.54 -3.75
N VAL A 580 -15.70 12.40 -3.26
CA VAL A 580 -15.23 11.19 -2.56
C VAL A 580 -15.98 11.01 -1.24
N VAL A 581 -16.16 12.07 -0.45
CA VAL A 581 -16.91 12.02 0.81
C VAL A 581 -18.38 11.64 0.57
N GLN A 582 -19.06 12.21 -0.42
CA GLN A 582 -20.43 11.84 -0.76
C GLN A 582 -20.55 10.39 -1.25
N SER A 583 -19.56 9.91 -2.01
CA SER A 583 -19.51 8.52 -2.48
C SER A 583 -19.33 7.56 -1.30
N LEU A 584 -18.48 7.89 -0.33
CA LEU A 584 -18.35 7.15 0.94
C LEU A 584 -19.64 7.20 1.78
N GLU A 585 -20.28 8.35 1.91
CA GLU A 585 -21.54 8.49 2.66
C GLU A 585 -22.69 7.68 2.03
N TRP A 586 -22.70 7.53 0.71
CA TRP A 586 -23.65 6.68 -0.03
C TRP A 586 -23.29 5.20 0.13
N MET A 587 -22.01 4.85 -0.02
CA MET A 587 -21.50 3.48 0.14
C MET A 587 -21.70 2.95 1.57
N ALA A 588 -21.59 3.80 2.58
CA ALA A 588 -21.87 3.45 3.97
C ALA A 588 -23.35 3.17 4.25
N LYS A 589 -24.26 3.80 3.51
CA LYS A 589 -25.72 3.62 3.67
C LYS A 589 -26.28 2.49 2.82
N TYR A 590 -25.69 2.24 1.65
CA TYR A 590 -26.30 1.40 0.61
C TYR A 590 -25.33 0.40 -0.04
N GLY A 591 -24.03 0.46 0.25
CA GLY A 591 -23.01 -0.41 -0.37
C GLY A 591 -23.20 -1.90 -0.09
N TYR A 592 -23.78 -2.26 1.06
CA TYR A 592 -24.09 -3.65 1.39
C TYR A 592 -25.10 -4.28 0.42
N LEU A 593 -25.98 -3.48 -0.20
CA LEU A 593 -26.93 -3.91 -1.24
C LEU A 593 -26.22 -4.41 -2.51
N LEU A 594 -24.98 -3.97 -2.74
CA LEU A 594 -24.18 -4.31 -3.93
C LEU A 594 -23.38 -5.61 -3.76
N ILE A 595 -23.26 -6.17 -2.54
CA ILE A 595 -22.42 -7.35 -2.27
C ILE A 595 -22.79 -8.55 -3.15
N PRO A 596 -24.08 -8.90 -3.39
CA PRO A 596 -24.44 -10.01 -4.27
C PRO A 596 -24.00 -9.85 -5.74
N LEU A 597 -23.78 -8.62 -6.24
CA LEU A 597 -23.26 -8.39 -7.60
C LEU A 597 -21.84 -8.94 -7.80
N TYR A 598 -21.12 -9.19 -6.71
CA TYR A 598 -19.72 -9.58 -6.73
C TYR A 598 -19.51 -11.00 -6.23
N LYS A 599 -18.37 -11.55 -6.62
CA LYS A 599 -17.80 -12.78 -6.09
C LYS A 599 -16.39 -12.52 -5.55
N LEU A 600 -16.02 -13.31 -4.55
CA LEU A 600 -14.70 -13.34 -3.93
C LEU A 600 -13.91 -14.52 -4.51
N ASP A 601 -12.76 -14.24 -5.12
CA ASP A 601 -11.76 -15.29 -5.36
C ASP A 601 -11.08 -15.63 -4.03
N ALA A 602 -11.40 -16.80 -3.47
CA ALA A 602 -10.87 -17.26 -2.19
C ALA A 602 -9.35 -17.47 -2.18
N LYS A 603 -8.69 -17.59 -3.35
CA LYS A 603 -7.25 -17.84 -3.53
C LYS A 603 -6.44 -16.55 -3.68
N THR A 604 -7.00 -15.53 -4.32
CA THR A 604 -6.33 -14.22 -4.45
C THR A 604 -6.72 -13.23 -3.36
N GLY A 605 -7.96 -13.32 -2.85
CA GLY A 605 -8.59 -12.32 -1.99
C GLY A 605 -9.23 -11.16 -2.77
N GLU A 606 -9.30 -11.26 -4.10
CA GLU A 606 -9.83 -10.23 -4.98
C GLU A 606 -11.34 -10.37 -5.18
N TRP A 607 -12.02 -9.24 -5.32
CA TRP A 607 -13.44 -9.18 -5.59
C TRP A 607 -13.68 -8.74 -7.03
N SER A 608 -14.48 -9.50 -7.77
CA SER A 608 -14.84 -9.22 -9.17
C SER A 608 -16.35 -9.26 -9.35
N VAL A 609 -16.89 -8.46 -10.27
CA VAL A 609 -18.32 -8.47 -10.57
C VAL A 609 -18.69 -9.75 -11.33
N ARG A 610 -19.84 -10.33 -11.00
CA ARG A 610 -20.47 -11.45 -11.73
C ARG A 610 -20.77 -11.02 -13.18
N GLU A 611 -20.31 -11.76 -14.18
CA GLU A 611 -20.27 -11.26 -15.56
C GLU A 611 -21.62 -11.35 -16.28
N ALA A 612 -22.50 -12.33 -15.95
CA ALA A 612 -23.88 -12.29 -16.44
C ALA A 612 -24.64 -11.14 -15.77
N VAL A 613 -24.48 -10.98 -14.44
CA VAL A 613 -25.11 -9.89 -13.68
C VAL A 613 -24.65 -8.51 -14.16
N ARG A 614 -23.35 -8.35 -14.48
CA ARG A 614 -22.82 -7.11 -15.09
C ARG A 614 -23.52 -6.82 -16.41
N LYS A 615 -23.67 -7.82 -17.29
CA LYS A 615 -24.39 -7.67 -18.56
C LYS A 615 -25.87 -7.31 -18.36
N ALA A 616 -26.55 -7.93 -17.38
CA ALA A 616 -27.96 -7.64 -17.08
C ALA A 616 -28.16 -6.22 -16.54
N VAL A 617 -27.36 -5.83 -15.56
CA VAL A 617 -27.38 -4.47 -14.99
C VAL A 617 -27.00 -3.42 -16.06
N LEU A 618 -26.00 -3.69 -16.90
CA LEU A 618 -25.65 -2.78 -18.01
C LEU A 618 -26.66 -2.77 -19.16
N ALA A 619 -27.45 -3.83 -19.37
CA ALA A 619 -28.55 -3.82 -20.34
C ALA A 619 -29.71 -2.91 -19.90
N GLU A 620 -29.86 -2.72 -18.59
CA GLU A 620 -30.81 -1.78 -17.97
C GLU A 620 -30.27 -0.35 -17.82
N ILE A 621 -28.95 -0.14 -17.95
CA ILE A 621 -28.32 1.18 -17.94
C ILE A 621 -28.24 1.73 -19.37
N PRO A 622 -28.88 2.87 -19.70
CA PRO A 622 -28.78 3.45 -21.04
C PRO A 622 -27.33 3.75 -21.42
N SER A 623 -26.87 3.29 -22.59
CA SER A 623 -25.45 3.35 -23.00
C SER A 623 -24.84 4.76 -23.02
N ARG A 624 -25.68 5.81 -23.14
CA ARG A 624 -25.24 7.21 -22.99
C ARG A 624 -24.75 7.58 -21.58
N ARG A 625 -25.19 6.87 -20.53
CA ARG A 625 -24.70 7.03 -19.15
C ARG A 625 -23.36 6.31 -18.92
N ILE A 626 -23.15 5.16 -19.57
CA ILE A 626 -21.94 4.32 -19.48
C ILE A 626 -20.71 5.01 -20.09
N LEU A 627 -20.91 5.87 -21.10
CA LEU A 627 -19.85 6.47 -21.92
C LEU A 627 -19.39 7.88 -21.49
N ASP A 628 -20.11 8.55 -20.59
CA ASP A 628 -19.83 9.95 -20.23
C ASP A 628 -18.96 10.05 -18.97
N SER A 629 -17.63 10.10 -19.17
CA SER A 629 -16.58 10.02 -18.15
C SER A 629 -16.54 11.17 -17.11
N ARG A 630 -17.48 12.11 -17.16
CA ARG A 630 -17.61 13.22 -16.21
C ARG A 630 -18.06 12.73 -14.83
N ARG A 631 -17.38 13.22 -13.78
CA ARG A 631 -17.55 12.79 -12.38
C ARG A 631 -19.00 12.73 -11.89
N GLY A 632 -19.84 13.70 -12.29
CA GLY A 632 -21.26 13.73 -11.94
C GLY A 632 -22.07 12.51 -12.40
N ASN A 633 -21.61 11.73 -13.38
CA ASN A 633 -22.33 10.58 -13.95
C ASN A 633 -22.09 9.26 -13.23
N CYS A 634 -21.07 9.18 -12.37
CA CYS A 634 -20.87 8.04 -11.47
C CYS A 634 -22.06 7.86 -10.52
N ILE A 635 -22.60 9.01 -10.09
CA ILE A 635 -23.72 9.12 -9.16
C ILE A 635 -24.96 8.44 -9.84
N PRO A 636 -25.46 8.81 -11.04
CA PRO A 636 -26.60 8.15 -11.70
C PRO A 636 -26.50 6.64 -11.86
N MET A 637 -25.31 6.14 -12.17
CA MET A 637 -25.09 4.73 -12.41
C MET A 637 -25.23 3.88 -11.15
N ALA A 638 -24.84 4.39 -9.98
CA ALA A 638 -25.07 3.74 -8.70
C ALA A 638 -26.56 3.51 -8.40
N ILE A 639 -27.44 4.43 -8.85
CA ILE A 639 -28.90 4.22 -8.81
C ILE A 639 -29.36 3.18 -9.81
N ASP A 640 -28.90 3.27 -11.06
CA ASP A 640 -29.40 2.35 -12.09
C ASP A 640 -29.01 0.90 -11.76
N CYS A 641 -27.85 0.69 -11.12
CA CYS A 641 -27.47 -0.59 -10.52
C CYS A 641 -28.41 -1.03 -9.38
N ILE A 642 -28.83 -0.14 -8.47
CA ILE A 642 -29.84 -0.47 -7.45
C ILE A 642 -31.21 -0.79 -8.09
N ASN A 643 -31.62 -0.05 -9.12
CA ASN A 643 -32.86 -0.33 -9.88
C ASN A 643 -32.77 -1.66 -10.66
N GLY A 644 -31.57 -2.06 -11.08
CA GLY A 644 -31.29 -3.36 -11.71
C GLY A 644 -31.37 -4.50 -10.69
N LEU A 645 -30.65 -4.37 -9.56
CA LEU A 645 -30.72 -5.28 -8.41
C LEU A 645 -32.15 -5.51 -7.91
N GLN A 646 -32.90 -4.43 -7.71
CA GLN A 646 -34.30 -4.53 -7.26
C GLN A 646 -35.15 -5.35 -8.23
N ARG A 647 -34.96 -5.17 -9.55
CA ARG A 647 -35.73 -5.90 -10.56
C ARG A 647 -35.31 -7.36 -10.67
N LEU A 648 -34.00 -7.65 -10.66
CA LEU A 648 -33.49 -9.03 -10.62
C LEU A 648 -34.01 -9.79 -9.40
N PHE A 649 -33.87 -9.24 -8.18
CA PHE A 649 -34.39 -9.92 -6.99
C PHE A 649 -35.94 -10.03 -6.95
N GLN A 650 -36.67 -9.09 -7.56
CA GLN A 650 -38.13 -9.22 -7.73
C GLN A 650 -38.50 -10.31 -8.73
N GLU A 651 -37.79 -10.44 -9.85
CA GLU A 651 -37.98 -11.51 -10.84
C GLU A 651 -37.65 -12.89 -10.23
N GLN A 652 -36.54 -12.99 -9.49
CA GLN A 652 -36.14 -14.19 -8.76
C GLN A 652 -37.21 -14.62 -7.73
N ALA A 653 -37.66 -13.71 -6.86
CA ALA A 653 -38.70 -13.99 -5.88
C ALA A 653 -40.04 -14.37 -6.52
N ASN A 654 -40.36 -13.83 -7.70
CA ASN A 654 -41.55 -14.21 -8.47
C ASN A 654 -41.42 -15.60 -9.13
N LEU A 655 -40.22 -16.00 -9.55
CA LEU A 655 -39.95 -17.37 -10.01
C LEU A 655 -40.08 -18.39 -8.87
N THR A 656 -39.49 -18.11 -7.70
CA THR A 656 -39.66 -18.95 -6.51
C THR A 656 -41.12 -19.08 -6.11
N LYS A 657 -41.88 -17.97 -6.08
CA LYS A 657 -43.34 -18.00 -5.81
C LYS A 657 -44.12 -18.85 -6.82
N ARG A 658 -43.75 -18.83 -8.11
CA ARG A 658 -44.35 -19.68 -9.14
C ARG A 658 -44.04 -21.16 -8.91
N GLN A 659 -42.77 -21.50 -8.65
CA GLN A 659 -42.34 -22.88 -8.35
C GLN A 659 -43.06 -23.43 -7.11
N THR A 660 -43.08 -22.68 -6.01
CA THR A 660 -43.81 -23.09 -4.80
C THR A 660 -45.32 -23.19 -5.04
N SER A 661 -45.91 -22.31 -5.87
CA SER A 661 -47.34 -22.42 -6.21
C SER A 661 -47.67 -23.66 -7.05
N SER A 662 -46.74 -24.13 -7.89
CA SER A 662 -46.90 -25.39 -8.65
C SER A 662 -46.66 -26.64 -7.82
N GLN A 663 -45.90 -26.55 -6.72
CA GLN A 663 -45.74 -27.63 -5.75
C GLN A 663 -46.89 -27.67 -4.72
N ALA A 664 -47.45 -26.50 -4.35
CA ALA A 664 -48.60 -26.39 -3.46
C ALA A 664 -49.89 -27.04 -4.03
N THR A 665 -49.95 -27.33 -5.34
CA THR A 665 -50.98 -28.18 -5.94
C THR A 665 -50.84 -29.69 -5.63
N GLN A 666 -49.83 -30.11 -4.85
CA GLN A 666 -49.65 -31.50 -4.38
C GLN A 666 -49.20 -31.57 -2.90
N SER A 667 -49.90 -30.89 -1.99
CA SER A 667 -49.91 -31.28 -0.56
C SER A 667 -50.99 -30.53 0.23
N SER A 668 -52.13 -31.20 0.43
CA SER A 668 -53.15 -30.79 1.40
C SER A 668 -53.23 -31.79 2.53
N GLU A 669 -52.47 -31.59 3.62
CA GLU A 669 -52.85 -31.93 5.01
C GLU A 669 -51.76 -31.61 6.04
N LEU A 670 -52.21 -31.46 7.30
CA LEU A 670 -51.50 -31.47 8.60
C LEU A 670 -51.02 -30.15 9.27
N SER A 671 -51.62 -29.96 10.46
CA SER A 671 -51.15 -29.31 11.70
C SER A 671 -50.62 -27.88 11.67
N HIS A 672 -51.34 -27.02 12.41
CA HIS A 672 -50.75 -25.88 13.12
C HIS A 672 -49.65 -26.34 14.08
N GLU A 673 -48.51 -25.64 14.08
CA GLU A 673 -48.02 -24.95 15.28
C GLU A 673 -47.08 -23.81 14.84
N GLY A 674 -47.03 -22.72 15.61
CA GLY A 674 -46.28 -21.53 15.20
C GLY A 674 -45.82 -20.70 16.39
N PRO A 675 -44.51 -20.42 16.55
CA PRO A 675 -44.03 -19.50 17.56
C PRO A 675 -44.37 -18.06 17.17
N THR A 676 -45.05 -17.34 18.05
CA THR A 676 -45.24 -15.89 17.93
C THR A 676 -43.98 -15.14 18.39
N ASP A 677 -43.92 -13.85 18.04
CA ASP A 677 -42.98 -12.84 18.56
C ASP A 677 -41.50 -13.08 18.18
N ASP A 678 -40.81 -12.15 17.52
CA ASP A 678 -40.74 -10.71 17.81
C ASP A 678 -40.86 -9.87 16.51
N ILE A 679 -41.98 -9.15 16.35
CA ILE A 679 -42.32 -8.41 15.12
C ILE A 679 -42.30 -6.89 15.34
N GLN A 680 -41.10 -6.32 15.54
CA GLN A 680 -40.90 -4.85 15.46
C GLN A 680 -39.86 -4.38 14.43
N SER A 681 -39.10 -5.25 13.77
CA SER A 681 -38.04 -4.85 12.81
C SER A 681 -38.49 -4.59 11.36
N ASN A 682 -39.75 -4.88 11.02
CA ASN A 682 -40.13 -5.25 9.64
C ASN A 682 -40.98 -4.19 8.89
N ARG A 683 -40.49 -2.96 8.75
CA ARG A 683 -41.15 -1.91 7.91
C ARG A 683 -40.23 -1.09 7.00
N GLU A 684 -38.91 -1.16 7.14
CA GLU A 684 -38.03 -0.13 6.57
C GLU A 684 -37.38 -0.47 5.21
N PHE A 685 -37.31 -1.73 4.79
CA PHE A 685 -36.39 -2.12 3.70
C PHE A 685 -36.74 -1.59 2.29
N ILE A 686 -38.00 -1.71 1.84
CA ILE A 686 -38.43 -1.12 0.55
C ILE A 686 -38.41 0.42 0.61
N PRO A 687 -38.85 1.08 1.71
CA PRO A 687 -38.59 2.50 1.93
C PRO A 687 -37.11 2.88 1.88
N LEU A 688 -36.18 2.07 2.42
CA LEU A 688 -34.73 2.32 2.37
C LEU A 688 -34.19 2.30 0.94
N VAL A 689 -34.65 1.38 0.07
CA VAL A 689 -34.26 1.37 -1.35
C VAL A 689 -34.80 2.62 -2.08
N ARG A 690 -36.01 3.07 -1.76
CA ARG A 690 -36.55 4.35 -2.29
C ARG A 690 -35.81 5.57 -1.71
N GLN A 691 -35.47 5.57 -0.43
CA GLN A 691 -34.73 6.62 0.25
C GLN A 691 -33.27 6.71 -0.23
N ALA A 692 -32.66 5.58 -0.58
CA ALA A 692 -31.37 5.53 -1.28
C ALA A 692 -31.43 6.30 -2.58
N LYS A 693 -32.51 6.10 -3.34
CA LYS A 693 -32.79 6.80 -4.57
C LYS A 693 -33.07 8.30 -4.36
N ASP A 694 -33.97 8.66 -3.45
CA ASP A 694 -34.43 10.05 -3.29
C ASP A 694 -33.38 10.96 -2.61
N SER A 695 -32.61 10.43 -1.65
CA SER A 695 -31.48 11.14 -1.02
C SER A 695 -30.38 11.44 -2.05
N TRP A 696 -30.16 10.50 -2.95
CA TRP A 696 -29.21 10.58 -4.04
C TRP A 696 -29.63 11.62 -5.10
N VAL A 697 -30.94 11.79 -5.39
CA VAL A 697 -31.40 12.77 -6.41
C VAL A 697 -30.94 14.17 -5.99
N LYS A 698 -31.10 14.48 -4.70
CA LYS A 698 -30.70 15.76 -4.09
C LYS A 698 -29.18 16.00 -4.19
N LEU A 699 -28.36 14.97 -4.00
CA LEU A 699 -26.90 15.05 -4.19
C LEU A 699 -26.55 15.34 -5.65
N SER A 700 -27.14 14.61 -6.61
CA SER A 700 -26.83 14.79 -8.04
C SER A 700 -27.19 16.19 -8.57
N GLY A 701 -28.34 16.74 -8.16
CA GLY A 701 -28.83 18.05 -8.61
C GLY A 701 -27.98 19.24 -8.12
N ALA A 702 -27.34 19.12 -6.95
CA ALA A 702 -26.42 20.14 -6.45
C ALA A 702 -25.11 20.21 -7.25
N PHE A 703 -24.66 19.11 -7.86
CA PHE A 703 -23.34 19.04 -8.52
C PHE A 703 -23.35 19.33 -10.01
N THR A 704 -24.48 19.13 -10.70
CA THR A 704 -24.61 19.53 -12.12
C THR A 704 -24.52 21.05 -12.32
N GLN A 705 -24.92 21.86 -11.33
CA GLN A 705 -24.79 23.32 -11.39
C GLN A 705 -23.33 23.82 -11.35
N PHE A 706 -22.40 23.06 -10.76
CA PHE A 706 -20.96 23.40 -10.72
C PHE A 706 -20.12 22.67 -11.81
N ALA A 707 -20.77 21.98 -12.74
CA ALA A 707 -20.12 21.10 -13.71
C ALA A 707 -19.85 21.74 -15.09
N THR A 708 -20.30 22.98 -15.34
CA THR A 708 -20.03 23.74 -16.56
C THR A 708 -18.54 24.10 -16.67
N PRO A 709 -17.81 23.62 -17.70
CA PRO A 709 -16.43 24.02 -17.92
C PRO A 709 -16.40 25.45 -18.49
N GLN A 710 -15.71 26.36 -17.79
CA GLN A 710 -15.13 27.53 -18.44
C GLN A 710 -13.99 27.02 -19.33
N VAL A 711 -14.24 26.93 -20.64
CA VAL A 711 -13.25 26.49 -21.63
C VAL A 711 -12.18 27.59 -21.77
N PRO A 712 -10.89 27.30 -21.51
CA PRO A 712 -9.83 28.26 -21.79
C PRO A 712 -9.72 28.50 -23.31
N PRO A 713 -9.41 29.72 -23.77
CA PRO A 713 -9.07 29.95 -25.16
C PRO A 713 -7.91 29.03 -25.60
N GLU A 714 -8.01 28.48 -26.80
CA GLU A 714 -6.99 27.58 -27.33
C GLU A 714 -5.64 28.31 -27.46
N ARG A 715 -4.56 27.69 -26.98
CA ARG A 715 -3.21 28.16 -27.28
C ARG A 715 -2.91 27.82 -28.73
N GLN A 716 -2.92 28.82 -29.61
CA GLN A 716 -2.34 28.68 -30.95
C GLN A 716 -0.89 28.18 -30.82
N ALA A 717 -0.59 27.06 -31.47
CA ALA A 717 0.78 26.57 -31.58
C ALA A 717 1.54 27.44 -32.60
N TYR A 718 2.82 27.69 -32.36
CA TYR A 718 3.68 28.44 -33.28
C TYR A 718 3.81 27.71 -34.62
N SER A 719 3.46 28.40 -35.71
CA SER A 719 3.67 27.95 -37.09
C SER A 719 4.47 28.99 -37.88
N ASP A 720 5.72 29.23 -37.46
CA ASP A 720 6.67 30.08 -38.18
C ASP A 720 8.05 29.40 -38.25
N ALA A 721 8.29 28.70 -39.36
CA ALA A 721 9.59 28.17 -39.76
C ALA A 721 9.61 28.09 -41.30
N SER A 722 9.98 29.20 -41.94
CA SER A 722 10.01 29.33 -43.40
C SER A 722 11.16 28.55 -44.02
N THR A 723 10.88 27.36 -44.57
CA THR A 723 11.85 26.61 -45.38
C THR A 723 11.80 27.08 -46.83
N THR A 724 12.69 27.99 -47.20
CA THR A 724 12.85 28.47 -48.58
C THR A 724 13.23 27.32 -49.51
N VAL A 725 12.48 27.13 -50.59
CA VAL A 725 12.82 26.16 -51.64
C VAL A 725 14.03 26.66 -52.43
N TYR A 726 15.10 25.87 -52.47
CA TYR A 726 16.19 26.04 -53.43
C TYR A 726 16.34 24.78 -54.28
N SER A 727 15.99 24.89 -55.55
CA SER A 727 16.23 23.86 -56.57
C SER A 727 17.67 23.95 -57.06
N GLY A 728 18.45 22.89 -56.87
CA GLY A 728 19.84 22.82 -57.31
C GLY A 728 20.21 21.41 -57.76
N SER A 729 20.02 21.11 -59.04
CA SER A 729 20.55 19.90 -59.68
C SER A 729 21.96 20.16 -60.20
N VAL A 730 22.88 19.19 -60.07
CA VAL A 730 23.77 18.70 -61.15
C VAL A 730 24.74 17.62 -60.64
N GLN A 731 24.99 16.64 -61.51
CA GLN A 731 26.07 15.62 -61.52
C GLN A 731 26.18 14.61 -60.36
N ALA A 732 26.44 13.37 -60.79
CA ALA A 732 26.99 12.30 -59.99
C ALA A 732 28.38 11.97 -60.56
N GLU A 733 29.29 11.52 -59.70
CA GLU A 733 30.43 10.67 -60.04
C GLU A 733 30.44 9.50 -59.06
N ALA A 734 30.80 8.31 -59.56
CA ALA A 734 31.15 7.13 -58.76
C ALA A 734 32.68 7.08 -58.66
N ASP A 735 33.29 6.40 -57.69
CA ASP A 735 33.49 4.95 -57.80
C ASP A 735 34.01 4.29 -56.51
N GLU A 736 33.92 2.94 -56.49
CA GLU A 736 34.71 1.92 -55.76
C GLU A 736 34.96 2.02 -54.23
N GLY A 737 34.94 0.86 -53.54
CA GLY A 737 35.46 0.75 -52.16
C GLY A 737 34.80 -0.25 -51.19
N ASP A 738 34.71 -1.54 -51.56
CA ASP A 738 34.75 -2.75 -50.69
C ASP A 738 34.76 -2.58 -49.13
N TYR A 739 34.01 -3.33 -48.31
CA TYR A 739 33.97 -4.81 -48.26
C TYR A 739 32.97 -5.41 -47.23
N ILE A 740 32.62 -6.68 -47.48
CA ILE A 740 32.25 -7.78 -46.55
C ILE A 740 31.01 -7.65 -45.63
N HIS A 741 30.06 -8.54 -45.92
CA HIS A 741 29.05 -9.06 -44.99
C HIS A 741 29.32 -10.56 -44.80
N THR A 742 29.74 -11.05 -43.63
CA THR A 742 29.74 -12.51 -43.34
C THR A 742 29.51 -12.87 -41.87
N THR A 743 28.25 -13.17 -41.58
CA THR A 743 27.75 -14.42 -40.95
C THR A 743 28.76 -15.40 -40.36
N PHE A 744 28.42 -15.96 -39.18
CA PHE A 744 28.61 -17.40 -38.94
C PHE A 744 27.34 -18.04 -38.36
N ILE A 745 27.04 -19.24 -38.86
CA ILE A 745 25.95 -20.15 -38.43
C ILE A 745 26.63 -21.45 -38.02
N ARG A 746 26.11 -22.15 -36.99
CA ARG A 746 25.94 -23.63 -36.89
C ARG A 746 25.66 -24.10 -35.45
N ASP A 747 25.08 -25.29 -35.21
CA ASP A 747 24.68 -26.33 -36.18
C ASP A 747 23.34 -27.03 -35.84
N SER A 748 22.87 -27.86 -36.78
CA SER A 748 21.60 -28.60 -36.71
C SER A 748 21.75 -30.03 -37.25
N SER A 749 21.10 -31.03 -36.65
CA SER A 749 20.91 -32.38 -37.23
C SER A 749 19.91 -33.23 -36.40
N ASN A 750 19.13 -34.18 -36.96
CA ASN A 750 18.86 -34.47 -38.37
C ASN A 750 17.56 -35.27 -38.64
N ASN A 751 17.00 -35.07 -39.85
CA ASN A 751 16.37 -36.05 -40.77
C ASN A 751 15.01 -36.78 -40.53
N ASN A 752 14.10 -36.49 -41.47
CA ASN A 752 13.32 -37.40 -42.37
C ASN A 752 12.06 -38.16 -41.88
N GLY A 753 11.01 -38.23 -42.74
CA GLY A 753 9.74 -38.92 -42.41
C GLY A 753 8.64 -39.14 -43.50
N SER A 754 8.57 -38.36 -44.60
CA SER A 754 7.82 -38.63 -45.86
C SER A 754 6.27 -38.81 -45.95
N LEU A 755 5.68 -38.21 -47.01
CA LEU A 755 4.60 -38.66 -47.93
C LEU A 755 3.08 -38.32 -47.77
N SER A 756 2.52 -37.87 -48.93
CA SER A 756 1.10 -37.78 -49.40
C SER A 756 0.06 -36.93 -48.64
N GLY A 757 -0.88 -36.22 -49.30
CA GLY A 757 -1.06 -35.93 -50.75
C GLY A 757 -2.41 -35.26 -51.10
N SER A 758 -2.46 -34.43 -52.16
CA SER A 758 -3.63 -33.66 -52.72
C SER A 758 -4.36 -32.67 -51.76
N ALA A 759 -4.72 -31.42 -52.08
CA ALA A 759 -5.21 -30.74 -53.30
C ALA A 759 -6.69 -31.10 -53.64
N THR A 760 -7.59 -30.21 -54.10
CA THR A 760 -7.44 -28.97 -54.90
C THR A 760 -8.48 -27.86 -54.57
N GLU A 761 -8.10 -26.59 -54.84
CA GLU A 761 -8.80 -25.53 -55.64
C GLU A 761 -10.22 -24.97 -55.31
N SER A 762 -10.63 -23.75 -55.74
CA SER A 762 -9.91 -22.50 -56.11
C SER A 762 -10.88 -21.30 -56.32
N THR A 763 -10.33 -20.08 -56.51
CA THR A 763 -10.86 -18.86 -57.23
C THR A 763 -12.24 -18.27 -56.84
N SER A 764 -12.62 -17.00 -57.11
CA SER A 764 -11.97 -15.67 -57.28
C SER A 764 -13.11 -14.58 -57.14
N SER A 765 -13.04 -13.25 -57.37
CA SER A 765 -12.14 -12.30 -58.05
C SER A 765 -12.25 -10.88 -57.41
N LEU A 766 -11.65 -9.83 -58.01
CA LEU A 766 -11.87 -8.40 -57.65
C LEU A 766 -12.87 -7.69 -58.60
N GLY A 767 -13.36 -6.51 -58.21
CA GLY A 767 -13.96 -5.52 -59.12
C GLY A 767 -14.36 -4.20 -58.43
N THR A 768 -13.77 -3.07 -58.85
CA THR A 768 -14.04 -1.71 -58.34
C THR A 768 -14.44 -0.75 -59.47
N ILE A 769 -15.52 0.03 -59.29
CA ILE A 769 -15.94 1.13 -60.18
C ILE A 769 -16.43 2.32 -59.34
N ASN A 770 -16.24 3.54 -59.83
CA ASN A 770 -16.56 4.80 -59.16
C ASN A 770 -17.94 5.41 -59.54
N ASP A 771 -18.34 6.38 -58.71
CA ASP A 771 -18.87 7.71 -59.08
C ASP A 771 -20.37 8.05 -59.20
N THR A 772 -20.64 9.31 -58.81
CA THR A 772 -21.81 10.19 -59.02
C THR A 772 -23.14 10.01 -58.25
N ALA A 773 -23.79 11.16 -58.03
CA ALA A 773 -24.90 11.40 -57.10
C ALA A 773 -26.31 11.25 -57.72
N GLY A 774 -27.31 10.98 -56.87
CA GLY A 774 -28.74 11.01 -57.26
C GLY A 774 -29.69 10.75 -56.06
N PRO A 775 -30.88 11.37 -55.97
CA PRO A 775 -31.57 11.51 -54.69
C PRO A 775 -32.73 10.53 -54.40
N THR A 776 -32.92 10.27 -53.10
CA THR A 776 -34.19 9.92 -52.42
C THR A 776 -35.10 8.83 -53.01
N LYS A 777 -35.18 7.69 -52.32
CA LYS A 777 -36.46 6.99 -52.08
C LYS A 777 -36.54 6.49 -50.64
N ARG A 778 -37.64 6.79 -49.94
CA ARG A 778 -37.91 6.29 -48.59
C ARG A 778 -38.24 4.80 -48.64
N PHE A 779 -37.59 4.00 -47.79
CA PHE A 779 -38.16 2.76 -47.28
C PHE A 779 -38.03 2.73 -45.76
N ASN A 780 -39.16 2.81 -45.07
CA ASN A 780 -39.22 2.67 -43.62
C ASN A 780 -39.16 1.18 -43.25
N LEU A 781 -37.98 0.69 -42.88
CA LEU A 781 -37.85 -0.57 -42.14
C LEU A 781 -37.39 -0.24 -40.72
N LEU A 782 -38.35 -0.21 -39.80
CA LEU A 782 -38.12 -0.05 -38.36
C LEU A 782 -37.52 -1.35 -37.79
N PRO A 783 -36.29 -1.35 -37.25
CA PRO A 783 -35.70 -2.53 -36.59
C PRO A 783 -36.31 -2.71 -35.19
N THR A 784 -37.55 -3.19 -35.16
CA THR A 784 -38.31 -3.50 -33.93
C THR A 784 -38.34 -5.03 -33.73
N ILE A 785 -38.55 -5.49 -32.49
CA ILE A 785 -38.77 -6.91 -32.14
C ILE A 785 -37.52 -7.84 -32.26
N HIS A 786 -36.30 -7.35 -32.01
CA HIS A 786 -35.15 -8.23 -31.68
C HIS A 786 -34.34 -7.87 -30.43
N LYS A 787 -34.68 -6.78 -29.70
CA LYS A 787 -33.97 -6.42 -28.45
C LYS A 787 -34.36 -7.28 -27.25
N ASN A 788 -35.65 -7.63 -27.11
CA ASN A 788 -36.16 -8.23 -25.87
C ASN A 788 -35.60 -9.64 -25.60
N ALA A 789 -35.56 -10.53 -26.58
CA ALA A 789 -35.10 -11.91 -26.38
C ALA A 789 -33.65 -12.01 -25.88
N LYS A 790 -32.76 -11.12 -26.36
CA LYS A 790 -31.38 -11.06 -25.90
C LYS A 790 -31.27 -10.51 -24.47
N ASN A 791 -32.04 -9.48 -24.14
CA ASN A 791 -32.09 -8.93 -22.78
C ASN A 791 -32.66 -9.95 -21.78
N HIS A 792 -33.75 -10.65 -22.11
CA HIS A 792 -34.35 -11.67 -21.25
C HIS A 792 -33.43 -12.86 -21.00
N ARG A 793 -32.64 -13.29 -22.00
CA ARG A 793 -31.61 -14.31 -21.75
C ARG A 793 -30.54 -13.81 -20.79
N ILE A 794 -30.01 -12.60 -21.01
CA ILE A 794 -29.00 -12.01 -20.13
C ILE A 794 -29.54 -11.81 -18.70
N GLN A 795 -30.82 -11.47 -18.54
CA GLN A 795 -31.51 -11.43 -17.25
C GLN A 795 -31.59 -12.83 -16.62
N ALA A 796 -31.99 -13.86 -17.37
CA ALA A 796 -32.04 -15.25 -16.89
C ALA A 796 -30.65 -15.77 -16.46
N ASP A 797 -29.61 -15.58 -17.30
CA ASP A 797 -28.23 -15.94 -16.99
C ASP A 797 -27.76 -15.26 -15.66
N ALA A 798 -28.22 -14.02 -15.39
CA ALA A 798 -27.93 -13.28 -14.16
C ALA A 798 -28.76 -13.72 -12.94
N LEU A 799 -30.00 -14.17 -13.15
CA LEU A 799 -30.86 -14.76 -12.10
C LEU A 799 -30.32 -16.13 -11.65
N GLU A 800 -29.68 -16.86 -12.56
CA GLU A 800 -28.95 -18.09 -12.27
C GLU A 800 -27.68 -17.79 -11.44
N GLU A 801 -26.81 -16.87 -11.87
CA GLU A 801 -25.61 -16.44 -11.11
C GLU A 801 -25.90 -15.83 -9.72
N LEU A 802 -27.16 -15.46 -9.45
CA LEU A 802 -27.68 -14.96 -8.15
C LEU A 802 -28.58 -15.96 -7.41
N SER A 803 -28.72 -17.19 -7.91
CA SER A 803 -29.48 -18.26 -7.24
C SER A 803 -28.94 -18.58 -5.85
N MET A 804 -29.83 -18.94 -4.93
CA MET A 804 -29.45 -19.25 -3.55
C MET A 804 -28.40 -20.38 -3.48
N ASP A 805 -28.55 -21.38 -4.35
CA ASP A 805 -27.68 -22.57 -4.37
C ASP A 805 -26.26 -22.23 -4.87
N LEU A 806 -26.13 -21.40 -5.92
CA LEU A 806 -24.81 -20.94 -6.39
C LEU A 806 -24.18 -19.91 -5.45
N LEU A 807 -24.97 -19.05 -4.81
CA LEU A 807 -24.46 -18.16 -3.76
C LEU A 807 -24.02 -18.95 -2.51
N HIS A 808 -24.65 -20.07 -2.19
CA HIS A 808 -24.22 -20.95 -1.10
C HIS A 808 -22.92 -21.67 -1.48
N ALA A 809 -22.89 -22.36 -2.62
CA ALA A 809 -21.74 -23.13 -3.11
C ALA A 809 -20.46 -22.28 -3.29
N GLU A 810 -20.59 -20.99 -3.60
CA GLU A 810 -19.44 -20.07 -3.69
C GLU A 810 -18.98 -19.55 -2.31
N ASN A 811 -19.88 -19.49 -1.32
CA ASN A 811 -19.55 -19.14 0.06
C ASN A 811 -19.12 -20.35 0.91
N ASP A 812 -19.39 -21.58 0.49
CA ASP A 812 -18.93 -22.81 1.17
C ASP A 812 -17.41 -22.82 1.41
N ALA A 813 -16.61 -22.23 0.52
CA ALA A 813 -15.18 -22.08 0.74
C ALA A 813 -14.85 -21.30 2.04
N VAL A 814 -15.68 -20.33 2.42
CA VAL A 814 -15.58 -19.55 3.66
C VAL A 814 -16.31 -20.25 4.81
N GLU A 815 -17.49 -20.82 4.55
CA GLU A 815 -18.35 -21.40 5.59
C GLU A 815 -17.95 -22.83 6.01
N ILE A 816 -17.15 -23.57 5.23
CA ILE A 816 -16.60 -24.88 5.64
C ILE A 816 -15.57 -24.75 6.78
N ASN A 817 -14.90 -23.60 6.93
CA ASN A 817 -13.91 -23.41 7.98
C ASN A 817 -14.55 -22.87 9.29
N ASP A 818 -14.43 -23.62 10.38
CA ASP A 818 -15.09 -23.27 11.64
C ASP A 818 -14.48 -22.06 12.37
N LEU A 819 -13.19 -21.75 12.16
CA LEU A 819 -12.60 -20.49 12.64
C LEU A 819 -13.15 -19.29 11.85
N ALA A 820 -13.33 -19.42 10.53
CA ALA A 820 -13.94 -18.40 9.70
C ALA A 820 -15.41 -18.14 10.07
N LYS A 821 -16.19 -19.20 10.33
CA LYS A 821 -17.54 -19.13 10.93
C LYS A 821 -17.54 -18.44 12.29
N LYS A 822 -16.58 -18.75 13.18
CA LYS A 822 -16.51 -18.16 14.53
C LYS A 822 -16.20 -16.67 14.48
N LEU A 823 -15.24 -16.28 13.63
CA LEU A 823 -14.84 -14.88 13.41
C LEU A 823 -15.96 -14.04 12.77
N LYS A 824 -16.67 -14.59 11.78
CA LYS A 824 -17.71 -13.96 10.92
C LYS A 824 -17.60 -12.43 10.81
N TRP A 825 -16.43 -11.96 10.41
CA TRP A 825 -16.06 -10.53 10.49
C TRP A 825 -16.66 -9.70 9.34
N PHE A 826 -16.90 -10.33 8.18
CA PHE A 826 -17.43 -9.71 6.97
C PHE A 826 -18.78 -10.31 6.58
N ALA A 827 -19.64 -9.54 5.90
CA ALA A 827 -20.90 -10.04 5.35
C ALA A 827 -20.68 -10.73 4.00
N SER A 828 -21.30 -11.91 3.81
CA SER A 828 -21.24 -12.66 2.55
C SER A 828 -22.32 -12.21 1.54
N PRO A 829 -22.16 -12.52 0.24
CA PRO A 829 -23.25 -12.45 -0.74
C PRO A 829 -24.51 -13.19 -0.29
N LEU A 830 -24.35 -14.34 0.40
CA LEU A 830 -25.44 -15.17 0.91
C LEU A 830 -26.20 -14.49 2.07
N ASP A 831 -25.49 -13.91 3.05
CA ASP A 831 -26.10 -13.16 4.17
C ASP A 831 -27.08 -12.09 3.64
N VAL A 832 -26.64 -11.34 2.62
CA VAL A 832 -27.43 -10.26 2.00
C VAL A 832 -28.59 -10.80 1.16
N ALA A 833 -28.36 -11.84 0.35
CA ALA A 833 -29.41 -12.46 -0.47
C ALA A 833 -30.55 -13.06 0.37
N LEU A 834 -30.23 -13.72 1.48
CA LEU A 834 -31.22 -14.28 2.42
C LEU A 834 -32.20 -13.21 2.94
N VAL A 835 -31.69 -12.02 3.27
CA VAL A 835 -32.54 -10.90 3.72
C VAL A 835 -33.37 -10.33 2.57
N TYR A 836 -32.80 -10.16 1.37
CA TYR A 836 -33.57 -9.75 0.19
C TYR A 836 -34.75 -10.69 -0.09
N VAL A 837 -34.51 -12.01 -0.08
CA VAL A 837 -35.57 -13.02 -0.24
C VAL A 837 -36.59 -12.90 0.88
N LYS A 838 -36.17 -12.77 2.15
CA LYS A 838 -37.06 -12.65 3.31
C LYS A 838 -37.93 -11.37 3.31
N GLU A 839 -37.47 -10.28 2.69
CA GLU A 839 -38.26 -9.05 2.53
C GLU A 839 -39.18 -9.08 1.30
N PHE A 840 -38.75 -9.66 0.16
CA PHE A 840 -39.56 -9.74 -1.06
C PHE A 840 -40.54 -10.93 -1.11
N THR A 841 -40.32 -12.00 -0.35
CA THR A 841 -41.23 -13.17 -0.32
C THR A 841 -42.50 -12.93 0.49
N LYS A 842 -42.44 -12.08 1.54
CA LYS A 842 -43.60 -11.68 2.35
C LYS A 842 -44.78 -11.27 1.44
N PRO A 843 -46.01 -11.75 1.70
CA PRO A 843 -47.17 -11.35 0.92
C PRO A 843 -47.43 -9.86 1.13
N SER A 844 -47.51 -9.13 0.03
CA SER A 844 -47.82 -7.70 0.05
C SER A 844 -49.28 -7.49 0.45
N ASN A 845 -49.50 -6.92 1.64
CA ASN A 845 -50.62 -6.00 1.78
C ASN A 845 -50.34 -4.76 0.88
N PRO A 846 -51.38 -4.01 0.44
CA PRO A 846 -51.31 -3.19 -0.77
C PRO A 846 -50.35 -1.98 -0.66
N SER A 847 -50.05 -1.39 -1.82
CA SER A 847 -49.15 -0.24 -1.98
C SER A 847 -49.44 0.87 -0.97
N PRO A 848 -48.46 1.30 -0.16
CA PRO A 848 -48.57 2.56 0.55
C PRO A 848 -48.44 3.71 -0.47
N PHE A 849 -49.58 4.40 -0.67
CA PHE A 849 -49.84 5.48 -1.62
C PHE A 849 -50.14 5.04 -3.07
N PRO A 850 -50.98 5.84 -3.80
CA PRO A 850 -51.76 5.38 -4.95
C PRO A 850 -51.07 5.56 -6.31
#